data_AF-A0A1G9THT9-F1
#
_entry.id   AF-A0A1G9THT9-F1
#
_cell.length_a   1.000
_cell.length_b   1.000
_cell.length_c   1.000
_cell.angle_alpha   90.00
_cell.angle_beta   90.00
_cell.angle_gamma   90.00
#
_symmetry.space_group_name_H-M   'P 1'
#
loop_
_entity.id
_entity.type
_entity.pdbx_description
1 polymer ?
#
loop_
_entity_poly.entity_id
_entity_poly.type
_entity_poly.pdbx_seq_one_letter_code
_entity_poly.pdbx_strand_id
1 'polypeptide(L)'
;MDDKRYLIVSRALGETARIKDLLPLLAADFGLDAFTARQRLLGRGRALLAQGKGPKLAELHTLVTNFGIDAQLIRPTPPRFAPKRVRQVEIRQDHLEFSTPGPPCRLARGTRVLAILADLSGQAAGRNLRRLMVQNTYQGAAAVAPLTQDEMLEAVLRTQPILDLYLLGDEQDVSDALRLVAGGFNPAGLGERACLSSVGNMRALIDLIREYAGEFTLSCDFGLALLPGCSLRKPEPGEDARAANLKSLTRFGWLMSDVLLQKPPAPQNPTLGLVPPPLAQIIREELGDQDVLKAEEPSAPAPTLPPPPTPGTVAARWTWKRGLSLAVGIAAAALMFSEGGGRLIHLIVYDGMRSGALPGALSAGFFGGGFYCLRIKRLIENTPTSRIRSLAMGMVELNGHARRKYALVSPATQTACVWYRLRRYRRNEKSGWQLTRQSDSGAVPFLLDDGTGTITVDPQGARIRPGVRNEGFPGQEGFMVRSLGGTDTNEKWVEELIPEGTSLYVLGSARPYKEQSLSLAERTREALRELKLDPKALEKYDRNGDGRIDEEEWDLARAAVQQQVLREHLLRNEKAAPGTTRALVGRSCSHTRPFIIAQTESEAHLTRGYAWWMAALFAAALGTAVWALKQILLGLN
;
A
#
# COMPACT_ATOMS: atom_id res chain seq x y z
N MET A 1 39.80 -0.55 9.75
CA MET A 1 38.77 -0.15 8.78
C MET A 1 37.88 -1.36 8.56
N ASP A 2 36.57 -1.23 8.78
CA ASP A 2 35.62 -2.35 8.83
C ASP A 2 35.60 -3.17 7.53
N ASP A 3 35.92 -4.48 7.58
CA ASP A 3 35.74 -5.48 6.49
C ASP A 3 34.24 -5.81 6.31
N LYS A 4 33.42 -4.78 6.09
CA LYS A 4 31.98 -4.90 5.86
C LYS A 4 31.74 -5.23 4.39
N ARG A 5 31.24 -6.44 4.14
CA ARG A 5 30.77 -6.86 2.81
C ARG A 5 29.27 -6.64 2.67
N TYR A 6 28.83 -6.31 1.46
CA TYR A 6 27.42 -6.18 1.11
C TYR A 6 27.01 -7.30 0.17
N LEU A 7 25.87 -7.92 0.46
CA LEU A 7 25.18 -8.80 -0.47
C LEU A 7 24.09 -8.00 -1.17
N ILE A 8 24.33 -7.69 -2.44
CA ILE A 8 23.40 -6.96 -3.30
C ILE A 8 22.67 -7.95 -4.19
N VAL A 9 21.34 -7.83 -4.24
CA VAL A 9 20.47 -8.66 -5.07
C VAL A 9 19.76 -7.82 -6.11
N SER A 10 19.59 -8.38 -7.30
CA SER A 10 18.70 -7.83 -8.33
C SER A 10 17.27 -8.23 -8.00
N ARG A 11 16.40 -7.23 -7.84
CA ARG A 11 15.01 -7.46 -7.42
C ARG A 11 14.21 -8.08 -8.57
N ALA A 12 13.37 -9.04 -8.22
CA ALA A 12 12.43 -9.65 -9.14
C ALA A 12 11.18 -8.77 -9.28
N LEU A 13 10.68 -8.69 -10.52
CA LEU A 13 9.56 -7.83 -10.86
C LEU A 13 8.21 -8.32 -10.30
N GLY A 14 8.12 -9.61 -9.98
CA GLY A 14 6.94 -10.24 -9.41
C GLY A 14 7.31 -11.33 -8.41
N GLU A 15 6.32 -11.74 -7.61
CA GLU A 15 6.49 -12.76 -6.59
C GLU A 15 6.39 -14.16 -7.20
N THR A 16 7.53 -14.73 -7.55
CA THR A 16 7.64 -16.11 -8.05
C THR A 16 7.49 -17.12 -6.91
N ALA A 17 7.09 -18.36 -7.23
CA ALA A 17 7.01 -19.45 -6.24
C ALA A 17 8.34 -19.61 -5.48
N ARG A 18 9.47 -19.52 -6.21
CA ARG A 18 10.83 -19.55 -5.66
C ARG A 18 11.06 -18.50 -4.57
N ILE A 19 10.54 -17.28 -4.73
CA ILE A 19 10.68 -16.24 -3.72
C ILE A 19 9.83 -16.58 -2.50
N LYS A 20 8.60 -17.07 -2.68
CA LYS A 20 7.73 -17.46 -1.56
C LYS A 20 8.36 -18.56 -0.71
N ASP A 21 9.00 -19.54 -1.34
CA ASP A 21 9.68 -20.65 -0.66
C ASP A 21 10.98 -20.20 0.01
N LEU A 22 11.63 -19.17 -0.52
CA LEU A 22 12.85 -18.58 0.03
C LEU A 22 12.59 -17.74 1.31
N LEU A 23 11.47 -17.02 1.39
CA LEU A 23 11.16 -16.16 2.54
C LEU A 23 11.22 -16.85 3.92
N PRO A 24 10.61 -18.03 4.13
CA PRO A 24 10.69 -18.72 5.42
C PRO A 24 12.11 -19.19 5.75
N LEU A 25 12.91 -19.60 4.76
CA LEU A 25 14.31 -19.99 4.95
C LEU A 25 15.18 -18.81 5.39
N LEU A 26 14.99 -17.64 4.78
CA LEU A 26 15.68 -16.41 5.18
C LEU A 26 15.35 -15.99 6.61
N ALA A 27 14.10 -16.20 7.05
CA ALA A 27 13.68 -15.91 8.40
C ALA A 27 14.27 -16.89 9.43
N ALA A 28 14.28 -18.18 9.11
CA ALA A 28 14.77 -19.24 9.99
C ALA A 28 16.31 -19.19 10.17
N ASP A 29 17.06 -19.14 9.06
CA ASP A 29 18.50 -19.37 9.09
C ASP A 29 19.30 -18.07 9.30
N PHE A 30 18.74 -16.92 8.90
CA PHE A 30 19.45 -15.64 8.87
C PHE A 30 18.76 -14.53 9.68
N GLY A 31 17.62 -14.82 10.33
CA GLY A 31 16.89 -13.85 11.15
C GLY A 31 16.37 -12.64 10.38
N LEU A 32 16.24 -12.77 9.05
CA LEU A 32 15.66 -11.73 8.19
C LEU A 32 14.15 -11.90 8.19
N ASP A 33 13.45 -10.97 8.84
CA ASP A 33 12.00 -10.90 8.83
C ASP A 33 11.43 -11.09 7.41
N ALA A 34 10.48 -12.01 7.25
CA ALA A 34 9.96 -12.43 5.95
C ALA A 34 9.37 -11.25 5.16
N PHE A 35 8.76 -10.28 5.84
CA PHE A 35 8.24 -9.08 5.21
C PHE A 35 9.37 -8.18 4.67
N THR A 36 10.40 -7.96 5.48
CA THR A 36 11.60 -7.19 5.08
C THR A 36 12.35 -7.86 3.93
N ALA A 37 12.51 -9.19 3.98
CA ALA A 37 13.12 -9.97 2.91
C ALA A 37 12.31 -9.85 1.61
N ARG A 38 10.98 -9.96 1.69
CA ARG A 38 10.08 -9.80 0.54
C ARG A 38 10.22 -8.44 -0.12
N GLN A 39 10.30 -7.36 0.66
CA GLN A 39 10.50 -6.02 0.10
C GLN A 39 11.84 -5.83 -0.60
N ARG A 40 12.89 -6.47 -0.09
CA ARG A 40 14.25 -6.43 -0.66
C ARG A 40 14.39 -7.31 -1.90
N LEU A 41 13.56 -8.34 -2.05
CA LEU A 41 13.59 -9.24 -3.20
C LEU A 41 12.63 -8.82 -4.32
N LEU A 42 11.50 -8.15 -4.00
CA LEU A 42 10.50 -7.75 -4.99
C LEU A 42 10.63 -6.30 -5.40
N GLY A 43 10.46 -5.99 -6.68
CA GLY A 43 10.42 -4.65 -7.26
C GLY A 43 11.48 -4.43 -8.35
N ARG A 44 11.72 -3.18 -8.71
CA ARG A 44 12.73 -2.79 -9.71
C ARG A 44 14.03 -2.34 -9.04
N GLY A 45 15.14 -2.62 -9.70
CA GLY A 45 16.48 -2.18 -9.30
C GLY A 45 17.14 -3.16 -8.33
N ARG A 46 18.22 -2.70 -7.70
CA ARG A 46 19.01 -3.52 -6.77
C ARG A 46 18.70 -3.20 -5.32
N ALA A 47 18.84 -4.17 -4.43
CA ALA A 47 18.64 -4.02 -3.00
C ALA A 47 19.80 -4.63 -2.21
N LEU A 48 20.11 -4.03 -1.06
CA LEU A 48 20.96 -4.65 -0.05
C LEU A 48 20.15 -5.70 0.71
N LEU A 49 20.48 -6.97 0.54
CA LEU A 49 19.81 -8.05 1.27
C LEU A 49 20.39 -8.20 2.69
N ALA A 50 21.71 -8.22 2.81
CA ALA A 50 22.41 -8.34 4.09
C ALA A 50 23.79 -7.66 4.04
N GLN A 51 24.29 -7.28 5.21
CA GLN A 51 25.65 -6.74 5.42
C GLN A 51 26.30 -7.40 6.64
N GLY A 52 27.60 -7.62 6.61
CA GLY A 52 28.28 -8.34 7.69
C GLY A 52 29.63 -8.93 7.30
N LYS A 53 30.08 -9.91 8.09
CA LYS A 53 31.33 -10.65 7.88
C LYS A 53 31.17 -11.72 6.79
N GLY A 54 32.27 -12.03 6.12
CA GLY A 54 32.31 -12.87 4.91
C GLY A 54 31.63 -14.26 4.96
N PRO A 55 31.78 -15.10 6.00
CA PRO A 55 31.37 -16.51 5.90
C PRO A 55 29.84 -16.69 5.84
N LYS A 56 29.09 -16.07 6.76
CA LYS A 56 27.61 -16.12 6.75
C LYS A 56 27.01 -15.47 5.50
N LEU A 57 27.66 -14.44 4.95
CA LEU A 57 27.20 -13.81 3.71
C LEU A 57 27.46 -14.68 2.48
N ALA A 58 28.51 -15.51 2.48
CA ALA A 58 28.77 -16.45 1.41
C ALA A 58 27.71 -17.56 1.39
N GLU A 59 27.33 -18.10 2.55
CA GLU A 59 26.22 -19.07 2.67
C GLU A 59 24.91 -18.47 2.15
N LEU A 60 24.60 -17.22 2.55
CA LEU A 60 23.40 -16.51 2.09
C LEU A 60 23.45 -16.26 0.58
N HIS A 61 24.62 -15.88 0.04
CA HIS A 61 24.84 -15.70 -1.39
C HIS A 61 24.56 -17.00 -2.15
N THR A 62 25.14 -18.13 -1.73
CA THR A 62 24.90 -19.44 -2.34
C THR A 62 23.41 -19.81 -2.29
N LEU A 63 22.76 -19.63 -1.15
CA LEU A 63 21.34 -19.93 -1.00
C LEU A 63 20.50 -19.11 -1.98
N VAL A 64 20.67 -17.79 -2.02
CA VAL A 64 19.89 -16.90 -2.90
C VAL A 64 20.14 -17.21 -4.39
N THR A 65 21.39 -17.49 -4.76
CA THR A 65 21.75 -17.87 -6.13
C THR A 65 21.17 -19.23 -6.53
N ASN A 66 21.07 -20.20 -5.61
CA ASN A 66 20.43 -21.49 -5.87
C ASN A 66 18.94 -21.35 -6.20
N PHE A 67 18.26 -20.35 -5.63
CA PHE A 67 16.86 -20.02 -5.98
C PHE A 67 16.74 -19.23 -7.30
N GLY A 68 17.85 -19.01 -8.02
CA GLY A 68 17.90 -18.36 -9.32
C GLY A 68 17.80 -16.83 -9.27
N ILE A 69 18.14 -16.22 -8.12
CA ILE A 69 18.15 -14.78 -7.94
C ILE A 69 19.59 -14.27 -8.15
N ASP A 70 19.76 -13.29 -9.04
CA ASP A 70 21.05 -12.65 -9.28
C ASP A 70 21.51 -11.89 -8.03
N ALA A 71 22.59 -12.39 -7.42
CA ALA A 71 23.14 -11.92 -6.17
C ALA A 71 24.66 -11.76 -6.29
N GLN A 72 25.18 -10.66 -5.77
CA GLN A 72 26.59 -10.31 -5.86
C GLN A 72 27.12 -9.85 -4.50
N LEU A 73 28.25 -10.42 -4.10
CA LEU A 73 28.98 -10.03 -2.90
C LEU A 73 29.99 -8.96 -3.28
N ILE A 74 29.87 -7.77 -2.71
CA ILE A 74 30.79 -6.65 -2.97
C ILE A 74 31.44 -6.13 -1.70
N ARG A 75 32.63 -5.56 -1.86
CA ARG A 75 33.24 -4.65 -0.87
C ARG A 75 32.98 -3.22 -1.32
N PRO A 76 32.19 -2.42 -0.58
CA PRO A 76 31.83 -1.07 -0.99
C PRO A 76 33.03 -0.12 -0.87
N THR A 77 33.37 0.56 -1.96
CA THR A 77 34.41 1.60 -1.99
C THR A 77 33.80 2.94 -1.59
N PRO A 78 34.37 3.68 -0.61
CA PRO A 78 33.89 5.03 -0.33
C PRO A 78 34.13 5.95 -1.54
N PRO A 79 33.21 6.88 -1.83
CA PRO A 79 33.33 7.75 -2.99
C PRO A 79 34.57 8.63 -2.87
N ARG A 80 35.57 8.42 -3.73
CA ARG A 80 36.85 9.16 -3.70
C ARG A 80 36.70 10.59 -4.22
N PHE A 81 35.87 10.75 -5.25
CA PHE A 81 35.57 12.05 -5.84
C PHE A 81 34.13 12.12 -6.34
N ALA A 82 33.61 13.34 -6.46
CA ALA A 82 32.32 13.60 -7.06
C ALA A 82 32.46 13.82 -8.58
N PRO A 83 31.46 13.40 -9.39
CA PRO A 83 31.49 13.62 -10.83
C PRO A 83 31.62 15.11 -11.20
N LYS A 84 32.54 15.41 -12.13
CA LYS A 84 32.84 16.77 -12.60
C LYS A 84 31.72 17.26 -13.53
N ARG A 85 31.22 18.48 -13.32
CA ARG A 85 30.15 19.05 -14.16
C ARG A 85 30.69 19.37 -15.57
N VAL A 86 30.05 18.81 -16.59
CA VAL A 86 30.41 19.08 -18.01
C VAL A 86 29.80 20.40 -18.47
N ARG A 87 30.59 21.21 -19.19
CA ARG A 87 30.13 22.48 -19.81
C ARG A 87 29.98 22.37 -21.32
N GLN A 88 30.79 21.56 -21.98
CA GLN A 88 30.78 21.39 -23.43
C GLN A 88 31.22 19.97 -23.78
N VAL A 89 30.67 19.44 -24.87
CA VAL A 89 31.02 18.14 -25.44
C VAL A 89 31.48 18.40 -26.87
N GLU A 90 32.63 17.87 -27.27
CA GLU A 90 33.10 17.90 -28.66
C GLU A 90 33.29 16.49 -29.19
N ILE A 91 32.79 16.27 -30.42
CA ILE A 91 32.92 15.00 -31.13
C ILE A 91 34.23 15.02 -31.91
N ARG A 92 35.15 14.08 -31.62
CA ARG A 92 36.35 13.81 -32.43
C ARG A 92 36.25 12.40 -33.03
N GLN A 93 37.09 12.11 -34.03
CA GLN A 93 37.03 10.82 -34.74
C GLN A 93 37.30 9.62 -33.81
N ASP A 94 38.29 9.73 -32.91
CA ASP A 94 38.72 8.61 -32.06
C ASP A 94 38.27 8.71 -30.59
N HIS A 95 37.76 9.86 -30.15
CA HIS A 95 37.33 10.07 -28.77
C HIS A 95 36.26 11.16 -28.65
N LEU A 96 35.56 11.18 -27.53
CA LEU A 96 34.72 12.30 -27.12
C LEU A 96 35.46 13.14 -26.09
N GLU A 97 35.52 14.46 -26.30
CA GLU A 97 36.17 15.38 -25.38
C GLU A 97 35.13 16.17 -24.57
N PHE A 98 35.24 16.10 -23.25
CA PHE A 98 34.34 16.76 -22.31
C PHE A 98 35.08 17.88 -21.60
N SER A 99 34.64 19.13 -21.85
CA SER A 99 35.16 20.30 -21.15
C SER A 99 34.59 20.37 -19.73
N THR A 100 35.47 20.30 -18.74
CA THR A 100 35.12 20.39 -17.31
C THR A 100 35.86 21.59 -16.68
N PRO A 101 35.50 22.03 -15.45
CA PRO A 101 36.22 23.10 -14.76
C PRO A 101 37.70 22.80 -14.46
N GLY A 102 38.16 21.56 -14.68
CA GLY A 102 39.55 21.14 -14.53
C GLY A 102 40.09 20.58 -15.86
N PRO A 103 40.99 19.57 -15.84
CA PRO A 103 41.48 18.98 -17.08
C PRO A 103 40.32 18.40 -17.90
N PRO A 104 40.34 18.56 -19.24
CA PRO A 104 39.32 17.97 -20.11
C PRO A 104 39.37 16.45 -19.96
N CYS A 105 38.20 15.83 -19.89
CA CYS A 105 38.07 14.38 -19.79
C CYS A 105 37.84 13.79 -21.18
N ARG A 106 38.57 12.73 -21.52
CA ARG A 106 38.48 12.08 -22.82
C ARG A 106 37.89 10.68 -22.68
N LEU A 107 36.87 10.39 -23.48
CA LEU A 107 36.30 9.06 -23.61
C LEU A 107 36.80 8.48 -24.93
N ALA A 108 37.82 7.61 -24.84
CA ALA A 108 38.35 6.91 -26.00
C ALA A 108 37.37 5.85 -26.49
N ARG A 109 37.41 5.55 -27.79
CA ARG A 109 36.57 4.51 -28.37
C ARG A 109 36.90 3.14 -27.75
N GLY A 110 35.88 2.37 -27.38
CA GLY A 110 36.05 1.06 -26.73
C GLY A 110 36.13 1.10 -25.20
N THR A 111 36.10 2.28 -24.57
CA THR A 111 36.10 2.40 -23.10
C THR A 111 34.83 1.76 -22.49
N ARG A 112 34.96 1.16 -21.31
CA ARG A 112 33.83 0.65 -20.52
C ARG A 112 33.18 1.79 -19.74
N VAL A 113 31.88 2.01 -19.93
CA VAL A 113 31.16 3.16 -19.40
C VAL A 113 29.92 2.74 -18.65
N LEU A 114 29.81 3.17 -17.39
CA LEU A 114 28.59 3.11 -16.61
C LEU A 114 27.90 4.47 -16.66
N ALA A 115 26.72 4.50 -17.27
CA ALA A 115 25.84 5.65 -17.33
C ALA A 115 24.69 5.50 -16.32
N ILE A 116 24.46 6.53 -15.52
CA ILE A 116 23.37 6.60 -14.55
C ILE A 116 22.50 7.79 -14.87
N LEU A 117 21.30 7.52 -15.35
CA LEU A 117 20.31 8.53 -15.64
C LEU A 117 19.34 8.63 -14.46
N ALA A 118 19.37 9.75 -13.77
CA ALA A 118 18.65 9.98 -12.52
C ALA A 118 17.71 11.18 -12.60
N ASP A 119 16.53 11.05 -12.00
CA ASP A 119 15.62 12.17 -11.71
C ASP A 119 15.80 12.59 -10.25
N LEU A 120 16.40 13.75 -9.99
CA LEU A 120 16.56 14.26 -8.62
C LEU A 120 15.25 14.66 -7.94
N SER A 121 14.19 14.91 -8.71
CA SER A 121 12.88 15.28 -8.17
C SER A 121 12.10 14.06 -7.65
N GLY A 122 12.47 12.86 -8.10
CA GLY A 122 11.80 11.60 -7.77
C GLY A 122 10.40 11.45 -8.39
N GLN A 123 10.01 12.31 -9.33
CA GLN A 123 8.73 12.24 -10.02
C GLN A 123 8.63 11.01 -10.92
N ALA A 124 9.68 10.66 -11.66
CA ALA A 124 9.69 9.50 -12.55
C ALA A 124 9.50 8.19 -11.77
N ALA A 125 10.30 8.00 -10.72
CA ALA A 125 10.17 6.89 -9.79
C ALA A 125 8.77 6.84 -9.15
N GLY A 126 8.29 7.99 -8.66
CA GLY A 126 6.97 8.12 -8.05
C GLY A 126 5.81 7.78 -9.01
N ARG A 127 5.88 8.19 -10.27
CA ARG A 127 4.88 7.85 -11.30
C ARG A 127 4.86 6.36 -11.63
N ASN A 128 6.03 5.75 -11.84
CA ASN A 128 6.15 4.32 -12.10
C ASN A 128 5.50 3.51 -10.98
N LEU A 129 5.78 3.84 -9.74
CA LEU A 129 5.21 3.12 -8.61
C LEU A 129 3.71 3.31 -8.48
N ARG A 130 3.19 4.53 -8.63
CA ARG A 130 1.73 4.75 -8.67
C ARG A 130 1.07 3.86 -9.73
N ARG A 131 1.70 3.69 -10.89
CA ARG A 131 1.22 2.79 -11.95
C ARG A 131 1.22 1.33 -11.50
N LEU A 132 2.32 0.82 -10.93
CA LEU A 132 2.38 -0.57 -10.42
C LEU A 132 1.33 -0.83 -9.35
N MET A 133 0.98 0.20 -8.59
CA MET A 133 0.01 0.10 -7.49
C MET A 133 -1.40 0.07 -7.97
N VAL A 134 -1.74 0.92 -8.94
CA VAL A 134 -3.01 0.84 -9.65
C VAL A 134 -3.15 -0.55 -10.26
N GLN A 135 -2.14 -1.05 -10.97
CA GLN A 135 -2.16 -2.41 -11.53
C GLN A 135 -2.35 -3.47 -10.46
N ASN A 136 -1.59 -3.45 -9.36
CA ASN A 136 -1.74 -4.41 -8.26
C ASN A 136 -3.14 -4.32 -7.59
N THR A 137 -3.69 -3.12 -7.51
CA THR A 137 -4.99 -2.85 -6.90
C THR A 137 -6.13 -3.46 -7.72
N TYR A 138 -6.10 -3.27 -9.05
CA TYR A 138 -7.17 -3.70 -9.96
C TYR A 138 -6.99 -5.11 -10.54
N GLN A 139 -5.75 -5.50 -10.83
CA GLN A 139 -5.41 -6.73 -11.56
C GLN A 139 -4.69 -7.76 -10.67
N GLY A 140 -4.40 -7.41 -9.42
CA GLY A 140 -3.68 -8.26 -8.47
C GLY A 140 -2.17 -8.32 -8.73
N ALA A 141 -1.44 -8.99 -7.84
CA ALA A 141 0.03 -9.01 -7.86
C ALA A 141 0.63 -9.72 -9.08
N ALA A 142 -0.11 -10.64 -9.71
CA ALA A 142 0.36 -11.43 -10.85
C ALA A 142 0.35 -10.68 -12.18
N ALA A 143 -0.46 -9.62 -12.30
CA ALA A 143 -0.62 -8.85 -13.53
C ALA A 143 0.18 -7.54 -13.58
N VAL A 144 1.03 -7.30 -12.57
CA VAL A 144 1.85 -6.09 -12.48
C VAL A 144 2.96 -6.15 -13.52
N ALA A 145 2.82 -5.37 -14.59
CA ALA A 145 3.82 -5.23 -15.64
C ALA A 145 4.68 -3.97 -15.40
N PRO A 146 5.96 -4.12 -15.04
CA PRO A 146 6.86 -3.00 -14.85
C PRO A 146 7.25 -2.37 -16.18
N LEU A 147 7.62 -1.08 -16.12
CA LEU A 147 8.17 -0.39 -17.26
C LEU A 147 9.39 -1.13 -17.82
N THR A 148 9.59 -1.13 -19.13
CA THR A 148 10.86 -1.58 -19.71
C THR A 148 11.99 -0.59 -19.37
N GLN A 149 13.24 -0.94 -19.69
CA GLN A 149 14.37 -0.02 -19.49
C GLN A 149 14.24 1.24 -20.35
N ASP A 150 13.71 1.13 -21.57
CA ASP A 150 13.49 2.25 -22.48
C ASP A 150 12.32 3.14 -22.02
N GLU A 151 11.22 2.55 -21.55
CA GLU A 151 10.12 3.33 -20.99
C GLU A 151 10.55 4.10 -19.73
N MET A 152 11.43 3.52 -18.90
CA MET A 152 12.03 4.22 -17.76
C MET A 152 12.95 5.36 -18.18
N LEU A 153 13.79 5.14 -19.20
CA LEU A 153 14.63 6.18 -19.79
C LEU A 153 13.76 7.36 -20.22
N GLU A 154 12.70 7.11 -20.98
CA GLU A 154 11.73 8.14 -21.41
C GLU A 154 11.07 8.85 -20.21
N ALA A 155 10.67 8.09 -19.20
CA ALA A 155 10.02 8.65 -18.02
C ALA A 155 10.94 9.60 -17.25
N VAL A 156 12.23 9.26 -17.12
CA VAL A 156 13.24 10.09 -16.44
C VAL A 156 13.58 11.33 -17.29
N LEU A 157 13.76 11.17 -18.60
CA LEU A 157 14.04 12.27 -19.53
C LEU A 157 12.96 13.36 -19.50
N ARG A 158 11.68 13.00 -19.27
CA ARG A 158 10.54 13.94 -19.17
C ARG A 158 10.44 14.70 -17.84
N THR A 159 11.40 14.54 -16.93
CA THR A 159 11.38 15.17 -15.59
C THR A 159 12.55 16.15 -15.43
N GLN A 160 13.44 15.96 -14.44
CA GLN A 160 14.68 16.72 -14.28
C GLN A 160 15.89 15.77 -14.39
N PRO A 161 16.25 15.34 -15.61
CA PRO A 161 17.28 14.33 -15.79
C PRO A 161 18.67 14.89 -15.51
N ILE A 162 19.45 14.09 -14.78
CA ILE A 162 20.89 14.22 -14.62
C ILE A 162 21.53 12.91 -15.05
N LEU A 163 22.57 13.01 -15.86
CA LEU A 163 23.34 11.88 -16.34
C LEU A 163 24.72 11.92 -15.68
N ASP A 164 25.00 10.93 -14.84
CA ASP A 164 26.34 10.68 -14.33
C ASP A 164 27.00 9.57 -15.17
N LEU A 165 28.22 9.83 -15.63
CA LEU A 165 29.04 8.87 -16.37
C LEU A 165 30.23 8.50 -15.49
N TYR A 166 30.50 7.20 -15.38
CA TYR A 166 31.68 6.66 -14.72
C TYR A 166 32.47 5.88 -15.77
N LEU A 167 33.69 6.33 -16.02
CA LEU A 167 34.64 5.64 -16.90
C LEU A 167 35.35 4.57 -16.08
N LEU A 168 35.25 3.32 -16.52
CA LEU A 168 35.83 2.17 -15.83
C LEU A 168 37.16 1.82 -16.51
N GLY A 169 38.24 1.86 -15.73
CA GLY A 169 39.58 1.46 -16.20
C GLY A 169 39.80 -0.05 -16.13
N ASP A 170 40.93 -0.49 -16.66
CA ASP A 170 41.30 -1.91 -16.71
C ASP A 170 41.66 -2.49 -15.32
N GLU A 171 42.06 -1.65 -14.36
CA GLU A 171 42.50 -2.05 -13.00
C GLU A 171 41.36 -2.23 -11.98
N GLN A 172 40.13 -2.55 -12.41
CA GLN A 172 38.97 -2.64 -11.51
C GLN A 172 38.72 -1.38 -10.66
N ASP A 173 39.02 -0.19 -11.22
CA ASP A 173 38.79 1.11 -10.57
C ASP A 173 38.12 2.12 -11.52
N VAL A 174 37.54 3.18 -10.96
CA VAL A 174 36.91 4.27 -11.70
C VAL A 174 37.98 5.30 -12.07
N SER A 175 38.24 5.49 -13.35
CA SER A 175 39.27 6.42 -13.84
C SER A 175 38.84 7.87 -13.75
N ASP A 176 37.64 8.18 -14.23
CA ASP A 176 37.06 9.52 -14.20
C ASP A 176 35.52 9.45 -14.11
N ALA A 177 34.91 10.52 -13.61
CA ALA A 177 33.45 10.64 -13.54
C ALA A 177 32.96 12.02 -13.96
N LEU A 178 31.90 12.04 -14.76
CA LEU A 178 31.33 13.23 -15.37
C LEU A 178 29.86 13.35 -15.01
N ARG A 179 29.38 14.59 -14.82
CA ARG A 179 27.97 14.90 -14.55
C ARG A 179 27.44 15.88 -15.56
N LEU A 180 26.40 15.45 -16.27
CA LEU A 180 25.68 16.24 -17.25
C LEU A 180 24.30 16.57 -16.70
N VAL A 181 23.99 17.86 -16.65
CA VAL A 181 22.68 18.37 -16.26
C VAL A 181 21.96 18.80 -17.53
N ALA A 182 20.69 18.44 -17.69
CA ALA A 182 19.92 18.89 -18.84
C ALA A 182 19.90 20.43 -18.93
N GLY A 183 20.24 20.96 -20.10
CA GLY A 183 20.40 22.41 -20.35
C GLY A 183 21.65 23.02 -19.70
N GLY A 184 22.51 22.22 -19.08
CA GLY A 184 23.72 22.67 -18.38
C GLY A 184 25.01 22.60 -19.20
N PHE A 185 24.95 22.19 -20.46
CA PHE A 185 26.08 22.10 -21.38
C PHE A 185 25.73 22.72 -22.74
N ASN A 186 26.73 23.18 -23.48
CA ASN A 186 26.56 23.75 -24.82
C ASN A 186 26.25 22.63 -25.85
N PRO A 187 25.06 22.64 -26.48
CA PRO A 187 24.67 21.60 -27.44
C PRO A 187 25.36 21.74 -28.81
N ALA A 188 26.00 22.87 -29.12
CA ALA A 188 26.63 23.12 -30.43
C ALA A 188 27.67 22.04 -30.81
N GLY A 189 28.38 21.48 -29.83
CA GLY A 189 29.38 20.45 -30.09
C GLY A 189 28.83 19.05 -30.36
N LEU A 190 27.50 18.85 -30.30
CA LEU A 190 26.83 17.65 -30.82
C LEU A 190 26.69 17.66 -32.36
N GLY A 191 27.01 18.78 -33.03
CA GLY A 191 26.92 18.91 -34.48
C GLY A 191 25.49 18.70 -35.00
N GLU A 192 25.32 17.88 -36.03
CA GLU A 192 24.02 17.60 -36.67
C GLU A 192 23.03 16.87 -35.74
N ARG A 193 23.50 16.26 -34.65
CA ARG A 193 22.66 15.59 -33.66
C ARG A 193 22.05 16.55 -32.64
N ALA A 194 22.44 17.83 -32.66
CA ALA A 194 21.89 18.84 -31.78
C ALA A 194 20.41 19.08 -32.08
N CYS A 195 19.60 19.07 -31.04
CA CYS A 195 18.17 19.34 -31.05
C CYS A 195 17.87 20.66 -30.32
N LEU A 196 16.71 21.27 -30.61
CA LEU A 196 16.25 22.47 -29.90
C LEU A 196 15.89 22.19 -28.43
N SER A 197 15.57 20.94 -28.08
CA SER A 197 15.20 20.56 -26.72
C SER A 197 16.40 20.06 -25.92
N SER A 198 16.53 20.53 -24.68
CA SER A 198 17.57 20.06 -23.75
C SER A 198 17.47 18.56 -23.46
N VAL A 199 16.25 18.01 -23.49
CA VAL A 199 15.97 16.58 -23.34
C VAL A 199 16.40 15.78 -24.57
N GLY A 200 16.10 16.27 -25.78
CA GLY A 200 16.56 15.66 -27.03
C GLY A 200 18.08 15.65 -27.15
N ASN A 201 18.73 16.76 -26.75
CA ASN A 201 20.20 16.84 -26.66
C ASN A 201 20.79 15.81 -25.69
N MET A 202 20.15 15.59 -24.55
CA MET A 202 20.61 14.58 -23.59
C MET A 202 20.43 13.16 -24.13
N ARG A 203 19.34 12.87 -24.85
CA ARG A 203 19.13 11.59 -25.51
C ARG A 203 20.18 11.34 -26.60
N ALA A 204 20.38 12.31 -27.49
CA ALA A 204 21.38 12.25 -28.54
C ALA A 204 22.79 12.00 -27.98
N LEU A 205 23.10 12.61 -26.83
CA LEU A 205 24.36 12.37 -26.13
C LEU A 205 24.47 10.95 -25.56
N ILE A 206 23.40 10.39 -24.98
CA ILE A 206 23.40 9.01 -24.49
C ILE A 206 23.65 8.03 -25.64
N ASP A 207 23.00 8.25 -26.79
CA ASP A 207 23.15 7.43 -27.98
C ASP A 207 24.57 7.55 -28.55
N LEU A 208 25.13 8.76 -28.60
CA LEU A 208 26.53 9.01 -29.00
C LEU A 208 27.52 8.28 -28.07
N ILE A 209 27.34 8.36 -26.75
CA ILE A 209 28.22 7.68 -25.80
C ILE A 209 28.12 6.15 -25.97
N ARG A 210 26.92 5.64 -26.24
CA ARG A 210 26.69 4.22 -26.52
C ARG A 210 27.43 3.76 -27.79
N GLU A 211 27.52 4.61 -28.81
CA GLU A 211 28.25 4.31 -30.06
C GLU A 211 29.78 4.32 -29.89
N TYR A 212 30.31 5.18 -29.00
CA TYR A 212 31.75 5.27 -28.74
C TYR A 212 32.25 4.27 -27.70
N ALA A 213 31.41 3.92 -26.71
CA ALA A 213 31.76 2.97 -25.66
C ALA A 213 31.85 1.54 -26.21
N GLY A 214 32.80 0.75 -25.70
CA GLY A 214 32.89 -0.68 -26.02
C GLY A 214 31.87 -1.49 -25.23
N GLU A 215 31.80 -1.25 -23.91
CA GLU A 215 30.79 -1.81 -23.02
C GLU A 215 30.01 -0.65 -22.38
N PHE A 216 28.72 -0.53 -22.72
CA PHE A 216 27.85 0.53 -22.21
C PHE A 216 26.74 -0.04 -21.33
N THR A 217 26.74 0.30 -20.04
CA THR A 217 25.67 -0.06 -19.11
C THR A 217 24.91 1.19 -18.68
N LEU A 218 23.60 1.23 -18.94
CA LEU A 218 22.72 2.32 -18.49
C LEU A 218 21.83 1.87 -17.33
N SER A 219 21.84 2.59 -16.22
CA SER A 219 20.90 2.39 -15.11
C SER A 219 20.00 3.61 -14.91
N CYS A 220 18.69 3.36 -14.86
CA CYS A 220 17.65 4.34 -14.53
C CYS A 220 16.98 4.05 -13.17
N ASP A 221 17.64 3.24 -12.33
CA ASP A 221 17.03 2.71 -11.10
C ASP A 221 17.29 3.61 -9.87
N PHE A 222 17.92 4.77 -10.06
CA PHE A 222 18.13 5.72 -8.98
C PHE A 222 16.80 6.17 -8.38
N GLY A 223 16.72 6.13 -7.05
CA GLY A 223 15.49 6.39 -6.32
C GLY A 223 14.57 5.18 -6.20
N LEU A 224 14.67 4.15 -7.05
CA LEU A 224 13.94 2.87 -6.95
C LEU A 224 14.74 1.78 -6.22
N ALA A 225 16.07 1.82 -6.33
CA ALA A 225 16.98 0.90 -5.67
C ALA A 225 16.97 1.06 -4.13
N LEU A 226 17.12 -0.05 -3.42
CA LEU A 226 17.18 -0.12 -1.96
C LEU A 226 18.63 -0.33 -1.49
N LEU A 227 19.50 0.59 -1.87
CA LEU A 227 20.93 0.59 -1.52
C LEU A 227 21.23 1.55 -0.36
N PRO A 228 22.22 1.23 0.50
CA PRO A 228 22.50 1.99 1.71
C PRO A 228 22.98 3.40 1.37
N GLY A 229 22.27 4.42 1.86
CA GLY A 229 22.60 5.83 1.66
C GLY A 229 22.28 6.38 0.26
N CYS A 230 21.51 5.65 -0.55
CA CYS A 230 21.12 6.06 -1.92
C CYS A 230 19.66 6.53 -2.00
N SER A 231 19.10 7.01 -0.89
CA SER A 231 17.70 7.45 -0.81
C SER A 231 17.52 8.88 -1.34
N LEU A 232 16.49 9.04 -2.17
CA LEU A 232 16.03 10.35 -2.66
C LEU A 232 15.19 11.06 -1.58
N ARG A 233 15.57 12.29 -1.23
CA ARG A 233 14.88 13.18 -0.29
C ARG A 233 14.00 14.18 -1.03
N LYS A 234 12.85 14.51 -0.45
CA LYS A 234 11.98 15.58 -0.97
C LYS A 234 12.42 16.94 -0.40
N PRO A 235 12.33 18.03 -1.17
CA PRO A 235 12.63 19.36 -0.66
C PRO A 235 11.61 19.76 0.42
N GLU A 236 12.08 19.93 1.66
CA GLU A 236 11.33 20.57 2.75
C GLU A 236 11.71 22.05 2.84
N PRO A 237 10.81 22.93 3.33
CA PRO A 237 11.10 24.35 3.45
C PRO A 237 12.29 24.59 4.40
N GLY A 238 13.40 25.09 3.85
CA GLY A 238 14.62 25.45 4.60
C GLY A 238 15.80 24.47 4.49
N GLU A 239 15.65 23.30 3.84
CA GLU A 239 16.74 22.33 3.66
C GLU A 239 17.21 22.21 2.19
N ASP A 240 18.53 22.15 1.97
CA ASP A 240 19.15 21.94 0.65
C ASP A 240 19.03 20.48 0.16
N ALA A 241 17.80 20.00 -0.04
CA ALA A 241 17.52 18.63 -0.46
C ALA A 241 18.22 18.25 -1.79
N ARG A 242 18.44 19.23 -2.68
CA ARG A 242 19.14 19.02 -3.95
C ARG A 242 20.60 18.60 -3.74
N ALA A 243 21.31 19.23 -2.81
CA ALA A 243 22.70 18.91 -2.51
C ALA A 243 22.82 17.52 -1.85
N ALA A 244 21.90 17.19 -0.94
CA ALA A 244 21.82 15.86 -0.35
C ALA A 244 21.55 14.77 -1.40
N ASN A 245 20.61 15.00 -2.33
CA ASN A 245 20.30 14.05 -3.40
C ASN A 245 21.48 13.85 -4.37
N LEU A 246 22.26 14.88 -4.66
CA LEU A 246 23.48 14.75 -5.47
C LEU A 246 24.55 13.89 -4.78
N LYS A 247 24.69 14.00 -3.45
CA LYS A 247 25.57 13.12 -2.65
C LYS A 247 25.07 11.67 -2.68
N SER A 248 23.76 11.46 -2.53
CA SER A 248 23.14 10.14 -2.66
C SER A 248 23.35 9.53 -4.05
N LEU A 249 23.26 10.35 -5.11
CA LEU A 249 23.49 9.92 -6.49
C LEU A 249 24.95 9.52 -6.72
N THR A 250 25.90 10.30 -6.23
CA THR A 250 27.32 9.94 -6.30
C THR A 250 27.59 8.62 -5.58
N ARG A 251 27.04 8.43 -4.37
CA ARG A 251 27.17 7.16 -3.64
C ARG A 251 26.54 5.98 -4.40
N PHE A 252 25.40 6.19 -5.03
CA PHE A 252 24.76 5.19 -5.88
C PHE A 252 25.65 4.80 -7.06
N GLY A 253 26.31 5.77 -7.70
CA GLY A 253 27.23 5.52 -8.80
C GLY A 253 28.44 4.67 -8.42
N TRP A 254 29.10 5.01 -7.31
CA TRP A 254 30.21 4.23 -6.79
C TRP A 254 29.82 2.79 -6.41
N LEU A 255 28.65 2.60 -5.79
CA LEU A 255 28.16 1.25 -5.50
C LEU A 255 27.87 0.48 -6.79
N MET A 256 27.29 1.11 -7.81
CA MET A 256 27.01 0.44 -9.08
C MET A 256 28.29 0.12 -9.85
N SER A 257 29.32 0.96 -9.80
CA SER A 257 30.64 0.66 -10.38
C SER A 257 31.30 -0.51 -9.65
N ASP A 258 31.26 -0.54 -8.31
CA ASP A 258 31.79 -1.68 -7.54
C ASP A 258 31.13 -3.00 -7.97
N VAL A 259 29.81 -2.98 -8.18
CA VAL A 259 29.07 -4.18 -8.60
C VAL A 259 29.45 -4.64 -10.02
N LEU A 260 29.79 -3.72 -10.92
CA LEU A 260 30.26 -4.07 -12.27
C LEU A 260 31.72 -4.53 -12.29
N LEU A 261 32.58 -3.90 -11.50
CA LEU A 261 34.03 -4.18 -11.45
C LEU A 261 34.34 -5.47 -10.69
N GLN A 262 33.59 -5.76 -9.61
CA GLN A 262 33.76 -6.96 -8.78
C GLN A 262 32.88 -8.14 -9.23
N LYS A 263 32.26 -8.04 -10.42
CA LYS A 263 31.52 -9.16 -11.01
C LYS A 263 32.51 -10.28 -11.35
N PRO A 264 32.35 -11.51 -10.83
CA PRO A 264 33.23 -12.60 -11.18
C PRO A 264 33.16 -12.86 -12.71
N PRO A 265 34.29 -13.16 -13.38
CA PRO A 265 34.27 -13.51 -14.79
C PRO A 265 33.33 -14.70 -15.00
N ALA A 266 32.46 -14.61 -16.00
CA ALA A 266 31.61 -15.73 -16.38
C ALA A 266 32.51 -16.95 -16.65
N PRO A 267 32.13 -18.17 -16.24
CA PRO A 267 32.91 -19.36 -16.54
C PRO A 267 33.11 -19.46 -18.06
N GLN A 268 34.37 -19.31 -18.49
CA GLN A 268 34.79 -19.47 -19.87
C GLN A 268 34.83 -20.96 -20.21
N ASN A 269 33.66 -21.53 -20.48
CA ASN A 269 33.54 -22.78 -21.24
C ASN A 269 32.54 -22.54 -22.38
N PRO A 270 33.01 -22.32 -23.62
CA PRO A 270 32.16 -22.37 -24.80
C PRO A 270 32.07 -23.84 -25.23
N THR A 271 31.31 -24.66 -24.52
CA THR A 271 30.96 -25.99 -25.00
C THR A 271 29.71 -26.49 -24.30
N LEU A 272 28.58 -26.04 -24.82
CA LEU A 272 27.34 -26.78 -25.04
C LEU A 272 26.25 -25.73 -25.23
N GLY A 273 25.95 -25.44 -26.49
CA GLY A 273 24.70 -24.82 -26.86
C GLY A 273 23.55 -25.73 -26.44
N LEU A 274 23.10 -25.55 -25.21
CA LEU A 274 21.76 -25.92 -24.80
C LEU A 274 21.05 -24.59 -24.55
N VAL A 275 20.49 -24.06 -25.64
CA VAL A 275 19.28 -23.26 -25.54
C VAL A 275 18.33 -24.13 -24.68
N PRO A 276 17.93 -23.69 -23.47
CA PRO A 276 16.92 -24.45 -22.76
C PRO A 276 15.71 -24.50 -23.70
N PRO A 277 15.18 -25.70 -24.03
CA PRO A 277 13.97 -25.75 -24.83
C PRO A 277 12.93 -24.89 -24.08
N PRO A 278 12.13 -24.07 -24.80
CA PRO A 278 11.07 -23.32 -24.16
C PRO A 278 10.30 -24.28 -23.25
N LEU A 279 9.94 -23.86 -22.03
CA LEU A 279 9.23 -24.70 -21.06
C LEU A 279 8.02 -25.44 -21.70
N ALA A 280 7.45 -24.84 -22.76
CA ALA A 280 6.39 -25.37 -23.60
C ALA A 280 6.76 -26.59 -24.49
N GLN A 281 8.04 -26.93 -24.66
CA GLN A 281 8.53 -28.13 -25.35
C GLN A 281 8.69 -29.29 -24.36
N ILE A 282 9.24 -29.04 -23.17
CA ILE A 282 9.38 -30.05 -22.11
C ILE A 282 8.01 -30.53 -21.62
N ILE A 283 7.04 -29.60 -21.46
CA ILE A 283 5.66 -29.92 -21.10
C ILE A 283 4.96 -30.75 -22.21
N ARG A 284 5.38 -30.60 -23.46
CA ARG A 284 4.79 -31.27 -24.64
C ARG A 284 5.36 -32.67 -24.88
N GLU A 285 6.57 -32.92 -24.40
CA GLU A 285 7.18 -34.26 -24.40
C GLU A 285 6.74 -35.11 -23.20
N GLU A 286 6.44 -34.51 -22.04
CA GLU A 286 5.93 -35.26 -20.88
C GLU A 286 4.39 -35.45 -20.87
N LEU A 287 3.62 -34.53 -21.44
CA LEU A 287 2.18 -34.69 -21.65
C LEU A 287 1.92 -34.87 -23.14
N GLY A 288 1.60 -36.12 -23.53
CA GLY A 288 1.31 -36.47 -24.91
C GLY A 288 0.28 -35.54 -25.56
N ASP A 289 0.37 -35.41 -26.88
CA ASP A 289 -0.31 -34.44 -27.78
C ASP A 289 -1.81 -34.20 -27.56
N GLN A 290 -2.50 -35.04 -26.78
CA GLN A 290 -3.93 -34.91 -26.49
C GLN A 290 -4.26 -33.92 -25.36
N ASP A 291 -3.33 -33.62 -24.44
CA ASP A 291 -3.60 -32.70 -23.32
C ASP A 291 -3.29 -31.22 -23.61
N VAL A 292 -2.46 -30.94 -24.62
CA VAL A 292 -2.04 -29.57 -24.97
C VAL A 292 -3.13 -28.79 -25.71
N LEU A 293 -4.04 -29.48 -26.39
CA LEU A 293 -5.21 -28.87 -27.05
C LEU A 293 -6.35 -28.52 -26.07
N LYS A 294 -6.15 -28.74 -24.77
CA LYS A 294 -7.09 -28.40 -23.70
C LYS A 294 -6.53 -27.42 -22.66
N ALA A 295 -5.43 -26.74 -22.99
CA ALA A 295 -5.03 -25.53 -22.28
C ALA A 295 -6.00 -24.42 -22.69
N GLU A 296 -7.03 -24.22 -21.85
CA GLU A 296 -7.90 -23.04 -21.93
C GLU A 296 -7.05 -21.80 -22.18
N GLU A 297 -7.36 -21.09 -23.27
CA GLU A 297 -6.98 -19.70 -23.46
C GLU A 297 -7.16 -18.97 -22.13
N PRO A 298 -6.22 -18.09 -21.71
CA PRO A 298 -6.32 -17.41 -20.43
C PRO A 298 -7.70 -16.78 -20.34
N SER A 299 -8.52 -17.36 -19.45
CA SER A 299 -9.88 -16.93 -19.19
C SER A 299 -9.88 -15.42 -19.11
N ALA A 300 -10.82 -14.78 -19.82
CA ALA A 300 -11.03 -13.35 -19.90
C ALA A 300 -10.53 -12.58 -18.66
N PRO A 301 -9.89 -11.40 -18.81
CA PRO A 301 -9.29 -10.66 -17.71
C PRO A 301 -10.24 -10.64 -16.52
N ALA A 302 -9.78 -11.20 -15.38
CA ALA A 302 -10.57 -11.29 -14.16
C ALA A 302 -11.27 -9.94 -13.92
N PRO A 303 -12.57 -9.93 -13.56
CA PRO A 303 -13.33 -8.70 -13.45
C PRO A 303 -12.60 -7.72 -12.53
N THR A 304 -12.12 -6.61 -13.10
CA THR A 304 -11.41 -5.55 -12.36
C THR A 304 -12.34 -5.02 -11.28
N LEU A 305 -11.96 -5.16 -10.01
CA LEU A 305 -12.75 -4.66 -8.90
C LEU A 305 -12.92 -3.14 -9.02
N PRO A 306 -14.10 -2.57 -8.72
CA PRO A 306 -14.30 -1.12 -8.78
C PRO A 306 -13.44 -0.38 -7.74
N PRO A 307 -13.07 0.90 -7.99
CA PRO A 307 -12.42 1.74 -6.98
C PRO A 307 -13.26 1.82 -5.71
N PRO A 308 -12.64 1.91 -4.52
CA PRO A 308 -13.38 2.10 -3.28
C PRO A 308 -14.19 3.40 -3.35
N PRO A 309 -15.42 3.41 -2.80
CA PRO A 309 -16.22 4.63 -2.73
C PRO A 309 -15.43 5.69 -1.96
N THR A 310 -15.53 6.95 -2.39
CA THR A 310 -14.92 8.05 -1.65
C THR A 310 -15.46 8.03 -0.22
N PRO A 311 -14.58 8.12 0.80
CA PRO A 311 -15.04 8.12 2.17
C PRO A 311 -15.96 9.33 2.35
N GLY A 312 -17.26 9.07 2.44
CA GLY A 312 -18.24 10.10 2.77
C GLY A 312 -17.79 10.72 4.08
N THR A 313 -17.63 12.04 4.10
CA THR A 313 -17.44 12.78 5.34
C THR A 313 -18.64 12.47 6.21
N VAL A 314 -18.47 11.56 7.16
CA VAL A 314 -19.49 11.30 8.16
C VAL A 314 -19.56 12.57 8.97
N ALA A 315 -20.45 13.48 8.58
CA ALA A 315 -20.80 14.64 9.37
C ALA A 315 -21.07 14.09 10.76
N ALA A 316 -20.18 14.39 11.70
CA ALA A 316 -20.36 14.04 13.08
C ALA A 316 -21.63 14.78 13.48
N ARG A 317 -22.78 14.11 13.40
CA ARG A 317 -24.07 14.65 13.79
C ARG A 317 -23.89 15.03 15.24
N TRP A 318 -23.69 16.32 15.48
CA TRP A 318 -23.65 16.92 16.79
C TRP A 318 -25.02 16.65 17.38
N THR A 319 -25.10 15.58 18.15
CA THR A 319 -26.31 15.26 18.90
C THR A 319 -26.35 16.22 20.07
N TRP A 320 -27.44 16.96 20.24
CA TRP A 320 -27.58 17.98 21.28
C TRP A 320 -27.26 17.44 22.69
N LYS A 321 -27.45 16.11 22.90
CA LYS A 321 -27.04 15.37 24.10
C LYS A 321 -25.53 15.44 24.40
N ARG A 322 -24.65 15.43 23.38
CA ARG A 322 -23.20 15.63 23.54
C ARG A 322 -22.85 17.08 23.88
N GLY A 323 -23.59 18.03 23.31
CA GLY A 323 -23.49 19.45 23.65
C GLY A 323 -23.90 19.72 25.10
N LEU A 324 -24.99 19.09 25.57
CA LEU A 324 -25.46 19.20 26.94
C LEU A 324 -24.46 18.58 27.93
N SER A 325 -23.92 17.39 27.66
CA SER A 325 -22.90 16.79 28.53
C SER A 325 -21.60 17.59 28.58
N LEU A 326 -21.20 18.20 27.46
CA LEU A 326 -20.02 19.06 27.40
C LEU A 326 -20.28 20.38 28.12
N ALA A 327 -21.46 20.99 27.95
CA ALA A 327 -21.84 22.22 28.66
C ALA A 327 -21.97 22.01 30.17
N VAL A 328 -22.53 20.88 30.61
CA VAL A 328 -22.56 20.50 32.03
C VAL A 328 -21.15 20.25 32.56
N GLY A 329 -20.29 19.57 31.80
CA GLY A 329 -18.89 19.36 32.18
C GLY A 329 -18.08 20.67 32.26
N ILE A 330 -18.28 21.58 31.32
CA ILE A 330 -17.64 22.91 31.29
C ILE A 330 -18.18 23.78 32.42
N ALA A 331 -19.48 23.77 32.69
CA ALA A 331 -20.08 24.49 33.81
C ALA A 331 -19.58 23.95 35.16
N ALA A 332 -19.48 22.63 35.32
CA ALA A 332 -18.90 22.00 36.50
C ALA A 332 -17.42 22.37 36.67
N ALA A 333 -16.63 22.34 35.60
CA ALA A 333 -15.23 22.75 35.62
C ALA A 333 -15.06 24.25 35.93
N ALA A 334 -15.88 25.12 35.34
CA ALA A 334 -15.89 26.56 35.63
C ALA A 334 -16.27 26.85 37.09
N LEU A 335 -17.20 26.07 37.66
CA LEU A 335 -17.50 26.11 39.10
C LEU A 335 -16.29 25.67 39.93
N MET A 336 -15.54 24.66 39.48
CA MET A 336 -14.32 24.15 40.15
C MET A 336 -13.15 25.14 40.16
N PHE A 337 -13.02 26.00 39.14
CA PHE A 337 -11.96 27.01 39.03
C PHE A 337 -12.33 28.42 39.53
N SER A 338 -13.56 28.60 40.03
CA SER A 338 -13.97 29.86 40.68
C SER A 338 -13.35 30.03 42.08
N GLU A 339 -13.21 31.25 42.57
CA GLU A 339 -12.59 31.56 43.89
C GLU A 339 -13.30 30.88 45.08
N GLY A 340 -14.54 30.38 44.91
CA GLY A 340 -15.27 29.57 45.90
C GLY A 340 -15.29 28.05 45.63
N GLY A 341 -14.82 27.60 44.47
CA GLY A 341 -14.89 26.21 44.00
C GLY A 341 -14.07 25.24 44.85
N GLY A 342 -12.86 25.64 45.25
CA GLY A 342 -12.00 24.83 46.11
C GLY A 342 -12.64 24.50 47.46
N ARG A 343 -13.40 25.43 48.05
CA ARG A 343 -14.10 25.27 49.33
C ARG A 343 -15.31 24.35 49.20
N LEU A 344 -16.04 24.43 48.08
CA LEU A 344 -17.19 23.58 47.77
C LEU A 344 -16.75 22.13 47.47
N ILE A 345 -15.65 21.94 46.73
CA ILE A 345 -15.05 20.62 46.48
C ILE A 345 -14.55 20.04 47.79
N HIS A 346 -13.88 20.84 48.63
CA HIS A 346 -13.43 20.36 49.93
C HIS A 346 -14.62 19.93 50.81
N LEU A 347 -15.75 20.65 50.81
CA LEU A 347 -16.97 20.24 51.53
C LEU A 347 -17.60 18.98 50.92
N ILE A 348 -17.80 18.92 49.60
CA ILE A 348 -18.41 17.75 48.93
C ILE A 348 -17.53 16.51 49.09
N VAL A 349 -16.21 16.65 48.95
CA VAL A 349 -15.26 15.54 49.07
C VAL A 349 -15.07 15.15 50.53
N TYR A 350 -14.87 16.10 51.43
CA TYR A 350 -14.64 15.81 52.85
C TYR A 350 -15.91 15.31 53.53
N ASP A 351 -17.03 16.01 53.41
CA ASP A 351 -18.30 15.60 54.02
C ASP A 351 -18.91 14.41 53.29
N GLY A 352 -18.72 14.30 51.97
CA GLY A 352 -19.14 13.13 51.19
C GLY A 352 -18.30 11.88 51.48
N MET A 353 -17.01 12.01 51.79
CA MET A 353 -16.19 10.88 52.25
C MET A 353 -16.48 10.51 53.71
N ARG A 354 -16.74 11.50 54.58
CA ARG A 354 -17.09 11.27 55.99
C ARG A 354 -18.47 10.65 56.16
N SER A 355 -19.45 11.06 55.36
CA SER A 355 -20.82 10.50 55.38
C SER A 355 -20.96 9.17 54.64
N GLY A 356 -19.92 8.73 53.91
CA GLY A 356 -19.98 7.54 53.06
C GLY A 356 -20.76 7.71 51.75
N ALA A 357 -21.32 8.90 51.47
CA ALA A 357 -22.10 9.16 50.27
C ALA A 357 -21.28 9.06 48.96
N LEU A 358 -20.03 9.55 48.95
CA LEU A 358 -19.14 9.44 47.80
C LEU A 358 -18.68 8.00 47.52
N PRO A 359 -18.20 7.23 48.52
CA PRO A 359 -17.97 5.80 48.38
C PRO A 359 -19.20 5.04 47.84
N GLY A 360 -20.40 5.38 48.34
CA GLY A 360 -21.66 4.79 47.87
C GLY A 360 -21.98 5.11 46.40
N ALA A 361 -21.81 6.37 45.99
CA ALA A 361 -21.99 6.78 44.59
C ALA A 361 -20.98 6.10 43.65
N LEU A 362 -19.72 5.97 44.07
CA LEU A 362 -18.69 5.24 43.32
C LEU A 362 -19.04 3.75 43.19
N SER A 363 -19.54 3.13 44.26
CA SER A 363 -20.03 1.75 44.24
C SER A 363 -21.16 1.57 43.22
N ALA A 364 -22.17 2.44 43.23
CA ALA A 364 -23.27 2.42 42.26
C ALA A 364 -22.77 2.59 40.81
N GLY A 365 -21.79 3.46 40.58
CA GLY A 365 -21.12 3.62 39.28
C GLY A 365 -20.42 2.34 38.81
N PHE A 366 -19.65 1.69 39.69
CA PHE A 366 -18.98 0.43 39.37
C PHE A 366 -19.96 -0.73 39.16
N PHE A 367 -21.03 -0.84 39.96
CA PHE A 367 -22.11 -1.81 39.71
C PHE A 367 -22.77 -1.57 38.35
N GLY A 368 -23.10 -0.32 38.02
CA GLY A 368 -23.66 0.04 36.71
C GLY A 368 -22.74 -0.35 35.54
N GLY A 369 -21.44 -0.09 35.67
CA GLY A 369 -20.42 -0.52 34.71
C GLY A 369 -20.33 -2.06 34.60
N GLY A 370 -20.34 -2.77 35.73
CA GLY A 370 -20.33 -4.23 35.78
C GLY A 370 -21.54 -4.86 35.09
N PHE A 371 -22.75 -4.35 35.36
CA PHE A 371 -23.98 -4.77 34.69
C PHE A 371 -23.98 -4.45 33.19
N TYR A 372 -23.40 -3.32 32.78
CA TYR A 372 -23.21 -2.99 31.37
C TYR A 372 -22.30 -4.01 30.67
N CYS A 373 -21.13 -4.34 31.27
CA CYS A 373 -20.24 -5.39 30.76
C CYS A 373 -20.93 -6.75 30.71
N LEU A 374 -21.70 -7.12 31.74
CA LEU A 374 -22.48 -8.35 31.77
C LEU A 374 -23.53 -8.40 30.65
N ARG A 375 -24.24 -7.29 30.41
CA ARG A 375 -25.22 -7.17 29.32
C ARG A 375 -24.55 -7.36 27.96
N ILE A 376 -23.41 -6.71 27.71
CA ILE A 376 -22.67 -6.88 26.46
C ILE A 376 -22.17 -8.31 26.30
N LYS A 377 -21.63 -8.92 27.36
CA LYS A 377 -21.18 -10.32 27.37
C LYS A 377 -22.34 -11.26 27.00
N ARG A 378 -23.48 -11.16 27.70
CA ARG A 378 -24.67 -11.98 27.42
C ARG A 378 -25.23 -11.74 26.02
N LEU A 379 -25.15 -10.51 25.49
CA LEU A 379 -25.59 -10.24 24.12
C LEU A 379 -24.71 -10.96 23.09
N ILE A 380 -23.41 -11.08 23.34
CA ILE A 380 -22.50 -11.85 22.49
C ILE A 380 -22.84 -13.35 22.63
N GLU A 381 -22.84 -13.87 23.86
CA GLU A 381 -23.06 -15.30 24.16
C GLU A 381 -24.44 -15.84 23.75
N ASN A 382 -25.48 -15.00 23.79
CA ASN A 382 -26.83 -15.40 23.43
C ASN A 382 -27.16 -15.19 21.93
N THR A 383 -26.22 -14.65 21.13
CA THR A 383 -26.44 -14.50 19.69
C THR A 383 -25.96 -15.78 18.99
N PRO A 384 -26.85 -16.58 18.38
CA PRO A 384 -26.43 -17.81 17.73
C PRO A 384 -25.66 -17.52 16.43
N THR A 385 -24.62 -18.31 16.18
CA THR A 385 -23.91 -18.35 14.89
C THR A 385 -24.89 -18.74 13.77
N SER A 386 -25.13 -17.84 12.84
CA SER A 386 -26.03 -18.05 11.71
C SER A 386 -25.26 -18.31 10.42
N ARG A 387 -25.78 -19.19 9.56
CA ARG A 387 -25.26 -19.36 8.20
C ARG A 387 -25.82 -18.29 7.29
N ILE A 388 -25.03 -17.80 6.34
CA ILE A 388 -25.40 -16.72 5.42
C ILE A 388 -26.65 -17.10 4.61
N ARG A 389 -26.77 -18.36 4.18
CA ARG A 389 -27.92 -18.83 3.39
C ARG A 389 -29.26 -18.78 4.13
N SER A 390 -29.26 -18.72 5.47
CA SER A 390 -30.46 -18.86 6.32
C SER A 390 -30.47 -17.87 7.49
N LEU A 391 -29.74 -16.75 7.36
CA LEU A 391 -29.66 -15.75 8.42
C LEU A 391 -31.02 -15.06 8.61
N ALA A 392 -31.38 -14.78 9.86
CA ALA A 392 -32.57 -13.99 10.19
C ALA A 392 -32.25 -12.49 10.16
N MET A 393 -33.23 -11.66 9.81
CA MET A 393 -33.09 -10.20 9.93
C MET A 393 -32.99 -9.81 11.41
N GLY A 394 -32.08 -8.90 11.75
CA GLY A 394 -31.80 -8.52 13.13
C GLY A 394 -30.38 -8.83 13.57
N MET A 395 -30.18 -9.09 14.86
CA MET A 395 -28.84 -9.34 15.41
C MET A 395 -28.35 -10.71 14.98
N VAL A 396 -27.19 -10.78 14.33
CA VAL A 396 -26.61 -12.02 13.82
C VAL A 396 -25.12 -12.08 14.12
N GLU A 397 -24.65 -13.29 14.38
CA GLU A 397 -23.24 -13.65 14.44
C GLU A 397 -22.89 -14.48 13.20
N LEU A 398 -21.88 -14.04 12.45
CA LEU A 398 -21.44 -14.67 11.21
C LEU A 398 -19.94 -14.93 11.27
N ASN A 399 -19.54 -16.12 10.80
CA ASN A 399 -18.13 -16.51 10.64
C ASN A 399 -17.90 -16.87 9.17
N GLY A 400 -16.87 -16.29 8.56
CA GLY A 400 -16.56 -16.57 7.16
C GLY A 400 -15.30 -15.87 6.67
N HIS A 401 -14.93 -16.09 5.43
CA HIS A 401 -13.75 -15.53 4.79
C HIS A 401 -14.05 -14.16 4.20
N ALA A 402 -13.18 -13.19 4.49
CA ALA A 402 -13.27 -11.85 3.92
C ALA A 402 -12.93 -11.88 2.43
N ARG A 403 -13.81 -11.33 1.59
CA ARG A 403 -13.61 -11.15 0.15
C ARG A 403 -13.73 -9.68 -0.20
N ARG A 404 -12.83 -9.18 -1.06
CA ARG A 404 -12.88 -7.77 -1.46
C ARG A 404 -14.03 -7.52 -2.43
N LYS A 405 -14.83 -6.50 -2.14
CA LYS A 405 -15.83 -5.95 -3.08
C LYS A 405 -15.26 -4.82 -3.95
N TYR A 406 -14.31 -4.09 -3.39
CA TYR A 406 -13.62 -2.97 -4.03
C TYR A 406 -12.13 -3.24 -4.07
N ALA A 407 -11.45 -2.63 -5.03
CA ALA A 407 -10.01 -2.69 -5.21
C ALA A 407 -9.30 -1.92 -4.08
N LEU A 408 -9.24 -2.52 -2.89
CA LEU A 408 -8.60 -1.94 -1.71
C LEU A 408 -7.28 -2.68 -1.41
N VAL A 409 -6.21 -1.91 -1.22
CA VAL A 409 -4.85 -2.37 -0.93
C VAL A 409 -4.26 -1.51 0.17
N SER A 410 -3.52 -2.14 1.08
CA SER A 410 -2.86 -1.45 2.20
C SER A 410 -1.71 -0.55 1.69
N PRO A 411 -1.61 0.72 2.16
CA PRO A 411 -0.58 1.64 1.66
C PRO A 411 0.85 1.20 1.95
N ALA A 412 1.12 0.58 3.10
CA ALA A 412 2.47 0.20 3.50
C ALA A 412 2.89 -1.17 2.97
N THR A 413 2.13 -2.23 3.28
CA THR A 413 2.51 -3.60 2.88
C THR A 413 2.11 -3.97 1.45
N GLN A 414 1.29 -3.16 0.77
CA GLN A 414 0.77 -3.46 -0.57
C GLN A 414 -0.01 -4.78 -0.63
N THR A 415 -0.68 -5.12 0.47
CA THR A 415 -1.46 -6.34 0.60
C THR A 415 -2.92 -6.05 0.24
N ALA A 416 -3.51 -6.91 -0.58
CA ALA A 416 -4.94 -6.95 -0.83
C ALA A 416 -5.71 -7.11 0.50
N CYS A 417 -6.52 -6.12 0.88
CA CYS A 417 -7.19 -6.09 2.18
C CYS A 417 -8.62 -5.56 2.08
N VAL A 418 -9.48 -5.94 3.02
CA VAL A 418 -10.85 -5.39 3.14
C VAL A 418 -10.91 -4.17 4.06
N TRP A 419 -9.91 -3.98 4.92
CA TRP A 419 -9.80 -2.86 5.83
C TRP A 419 -8.33 -2.62 6.19
N TYR A 420 -7.94 -1.36 6.37
CA TYR A 420 -6.63 -1.01 6.92
C TYR A 420 -6.67 0.28 7.77
N ARG A 421 -5.69 0.39 8.66
CA ARG A 421 -5.35 1.60 9.41
C ARG A 421 -3.84 1.75 9.47
N LEU A 422 -3.37 2.91 9.02
CA LEU A 422 -1.96 3.30 9.08
C LEU A 422 -1.80 4.46 10.07
N ARG A 423 -1.00 4.25 11.11
CA ARG A 423 -0.58 5.29 12.07
C ARG A 423 0.90 5.57 11.91
N ARG A 424 1.26 6.85 11.89
CA ARG A 424 2.65 7.32 11.87
C ARG A 424 2.96 8.05 13.16
N TYR A 425 4.05 7.65 13.79
CA TYR A 425 4.57 8.22 15.00
C TYR A 425 5.91 8.90 14.71
N ARG A 426 6.17 10.03 15.35
CA ARG A 426 7.48 10.67 15.39
C ARG A 426 8.01 10.64 16.81
N ARG A 427 9.29 10.36 16.96
CA ARG A 427 9.96 10.39 18.26
C ARG A 427 10.22 11.84 18.65
N ASN A 428 9.69 12.24 19.79
CA ASN A 428 10.00 13.52 20.42
C ASN A 428 11.08 13.30 21.49
N GLU A 429 12.07 14.19 21.58
CA GLU A 429 13.21 14.09 22.49
C GLU A 429 12.79 14.04 23.97
N LYS A 430 11.65 14.65 24.33
CA LYS A 430 11.19 14.76 25.73
C LYS A 430 10.06 13.82 26.13
N SER A 431 9.29 13.26 25.19
CA SER A 431 7.99 12.61 25.51
C SER A 431 7.70 11.30 24.76
N GLY A 432 8.69 10.62 24.19
CA GLY A 432 8.49 9.36 23.50
C GLY A 432 7.82 9.50 22.12
N TRP A 433 7.14 8.43 21.66
CA TRP A 433 6.49 8.38 20.33
C TRP A 433 5.17 9.14 20.31
N GLN A 434 5.04 10.14 19.44
CA GLN A 434 3.84 10.95 19.26
C GLN A 434 3.18 10.66 17.91
N LEU A 435 1.86 10.49 17.88
CA LEU A 435 1.12 10.24 16.64
C LEU A 435 1.09 11.52 15.78
N THR A 436 1.76 11.49 14.64
CA THR A 436 1.82 12.61 13.68
C THR A 436 0.69 12.55 12.67
N ARG A 437 0.35 11.34 12.19
CA ARG A 437 -0.66 11.13 11.14
C ARG A 437 -1.37 9.81 11.30
N GLN A 438 -2.68 9.79 11.08
CA GLN A 438 -3.48 8.58 10.94
C GLN A 438 -4.21 8.60 9.60
N SER A 439 -4.21 7.47 8.91
CA SER A 439 -4.96 7.23 7.67
C SER A 439 -5.69 5.91 7.79
N ASP A 440 -7.00 5.92 7.60
CA ASP A 440 -7.85 4.72 7.63
C ASP A 440 -8.43 4.48 6.24
N SER A 441 -8.76 3.23 5.91
CA SER A 441 -9.45 2.89 4.65
C SER A 441 -10.85 3.51 4.52
N GLY A 442 -11.41 4.02 5.62
CA GLY A 442 -12.81 4.43 5.70
C GLY A 442 -13.78 3.25 5.81
N ALA A 443 -15.07 3.53 5.69
CA ALA A 443 -16.13 2.53 5.75
C ALA A 443 -16.40 1.91 4.37
N VAL A 444 -15.42 1.17 3.84
CA VAL A 444 -15.54 0.51 2.54
C VAL A 444 -16.26 -0.83 2.73
N PRO A 445 -17.44 -1.06 2.09
CA PRO A 445 -18.14 -2.34 2.21
C PRO A 445 -17.33 -3.49 1.59
N PHE A 446 -17.37 -4.65 2.22
CA PHE A 446 -16.71 -5.87 1.72
C PHE A 446 -17.66 -7.07 1.76
N LEU A 447 -17.26 -8.19 1.15
CA LEU A 447 -18.04 -9.43 1.13
C LEU A 447 -17.51 -10.39 2.20
N LEU A 448 -18.42 -11.11 2.86
CA LEU A 448 -18.11 -12.21 3.77
C LEU A 448 -18.66 -13.50 3.16
N ASP A 449 -17.84 -14.55 3.11
CA ASP A 449 -18.15 -15.84 2.50
C ASP A 449 -17.99 -16.97 3.52
N ASP A 450 -19.10 -17.59 3.94
CA ASP A 450 -19.10 -18.70 4.89
C ASP A 450 -19.10 -20.08 4.21
N GLY A 451 -18.93 -20.13 2.89
CA GLY A 451 -19.05 -21.33 2.06
C GLY A 451 -20.50 -21.72 1.72
N THR A 452 -21.50 -21.16 2.41
CA THR A 452 -22.93 -21.37 2.11
C THR A 452 -23.55 -20.23 1.31
N GLY A 453 -22.95 -19.04 1.38
CA GLY A 453 -23.33 -17.89 0.59
C GLY A 453 -22.42 -16.70 0.86
N THR A 454 -22.67 -15.59 0.16
CA THR A 454 -21.93 -14.34 0.35
C THR A 454 -22.85 -13.23 0.84
N ILE A 455 -22.37 -12.42 1.79
CA ILE A 455 -23.10 -11.26 2.33
C ILE A 455 -22.24 -10.00 2.29
N THR A 456 -22.85 -8.84 2.05
CA THR A 456 -22.15 -7.55 2.13
C THR A 456 -22.12 -7.06 3.58
N VAL A 457 -20.92 -6.77 4.08
CA VAL A 457 -20.69 -6.16 5.39
C VAL A 457 -20.28 -4.70 5.20
N ASP A 458 -21.00 -3.79 5.86
CA ASP A 458 -20.66 -2.37 5.93
C ASP A 458 -19.93 -2.11 7.26
N PRO A 459 -18.61 -1.85 7.26
CA PRO A 459 -17.83 -1.66 8.48
C PRO A 459 -18.11 -0.32 9.20
N GLN A 460 -19.02 0.51 8.70
CA GLN A 460 -19.29 1.81 9.33
C GLN A 460 -19.71 1.70 10.80
N GLY A 461 -18.90 2.29 11.68
CA GLY A 461 -19.17 2.29 13.12
C GLY A 461 -18.90 0.94 13.82
N ALA A 462 -18.25 0.00 13.14
CA ALA A 462 -17.77 -1.24 13.73
C ALA A 462 -16.60 -0.99 14.68
N ARG A 463 -16.53 -1.76 15.77
CA ARG A 463 -15.29 -1.96 16.52
C ARG A 463 -14.48 -3.05 15.83
N ILE A 464 -13.46 -2.63 15.09
CA ILE A 464 -12.63 -3.53 14.29
C ILE A 464 -11.42 -3.98 15.12
N ARG A 465 -11.22 -5.29 15.22
CA ARG A 465 -10.04 -5.92 15.82
C ARG A 465 -9.26 -6.68 14.74
N PRO A 466 -8.29 -6.01 14.09
CA PRO A 466 -7.43 -6.64 13.10
C PRO A 466 -6.47 -7.61 13.80
N GLY A 467 -6.15 -8.73 13.14
CA GLY A 467 -5.18 -9.71 13.63
C GLY A 467 -3.77 -9.50 13.06
N VAL A 468 -3.66 -8.87 11.89
CA VAL A 468 -2.38 -8.52 11.28
C VAL A 468 -1.98 -7.11 11.69
N ARG A 469 -0.83 -7.00 12.37
CA ARG A 469 -0.20 -5.73 12.73
C ARG A 469 1.25 -5.74 12.28
N ASN A 470 1.55 -4.91 11.28
CA ASN A 470 2.90 -4.70 10.79
C ASN A 470 3.42 -3.38 11.35
N GLU A 471 4.68 -3.37 11.76
CA GLU A 471 5.36 -2.15 12.16
C GLU A 471 6.70 -2.03 11.46
N GLY A 472 7.12 -0.81 11.20
CA GLY A 472 8.38 -0.57 10.53
C GLY A 472 8.95 0.81 10.83
N PHE A 473 10.25 0.90 10.57
CA PHE A 473 11.03 2.11 10.66
C PHE A 473 11.40 2.64 9.25
N PRO A 474 11.73 3.93 9.12
CA PRO A 474 12.18 4.54 7.88
C PRO A 474 13.28 3.71 7.21
N GLY A 475 13.03 3.25 5.98
CA GLY A 475 13.94 2.38 5.22
C GLY A 475 13.59 0.88 5.22
N GLN A 476 12.70 0.42 6.10
CA GLN A 476 12.04 -0.90 6.07
C GLN A 476 10.59 -0.81 5.56
N GLU A 477 10.21 0.34 5.02
CA GLU A 477 8.86 0.60 4.56
C GLU A 477 8.70 0.14 3.11
N GLY A 478 7.48 -0.29 2.76
CA GLY A 478 7.09 -0.35 1.35
C GLY A 478 7.23 1.03 0.75
N PHE A 479 7.72 1.11 -0.49
CA PHE A 479 8.13 2.36 -1.13
C PHE A 479 7.10 3.51 -1.00
N MET A 480 5.80 3.21 -0.95
CA MET A 480 4.78 4.25 -0.83
C MET A 480 4.74 5.00 0.48
N VAL A 481 5.12 4.37 1.60
CA VAL A 481 5.19 5.10 2.87
C VAL A 481 6.23 6.21 2.75
N ARG A 482 7.38 5.91 2.13
CA ARG A 482 8.43 6.87 1.73
C ARG A 482 7.92 8.00 0.82
N SER A 483 7.03 7.70 -0.13
CA SER A 483 6.48 8.71 -1.05
C SER A 483 5.39 9.59 -0.39
N LEU A 484 4.71 9.09 0.64
CA LEU A 484 3.62 9.79 1.33
C LEU A 484 4.06 10.59 2.57
N GLY A 485 5.35 10.60 2.90
CA GLY A 485 5.94 11.52 3.89
C GLY A 485 7.21 10.96 4.53
N GLY A 486 8.25 11.80 4.61
CA GLY A 486 9.41 11.72 5.50
C GLY A 486 10.31 10.49 5.41
N THR A 487 11.58 10.68 5.01
CA THR A 487 12.67 9.73 5.31
C THR A 487 13.36 10.07 6.65
N ASP A 488 12.61 10.61 7.61
CA ASP A 488 13.18 11.01 8.90
C ASP A 488 13.39 9.76 9.75
N THR A 489 14.64 9.50 10.15
CA THR A 489 15.05 8.33 10.94
C THR A 489 14.34 8.24 12.30
N ASN A 490 13.67 9.30 12.74
CA ASN A 490 12.91 9.36 13.99
C ASN A 490 11.41 9.05 13.82
N GLU A 491 10.98 8.54 12.68
CA GLU A 491 9.59 8.10 12.48
C GLU A 491 9.41 6.59 12.68
N LYS A 492 8.20 6.16 13.05
CA LYS A 492 7.76 4.76 13.10
C LYS A 492 6.36 4.69 12.53
N TRP A 493 6.08 3.70 11.71
CA TRP A 493 4.71 3.44 11.26
C TRP A 493 4.20 2.13 11.84
N VAL A 494 2.88 2.07 12.03
CA VAL A 494 2.14 0.90 12.46
C VAL A 494 0.95 0.76 11.51
N GLU A 495 0.93 -0.33 10.77
CA GLU A 495 -0.17 -0.70 9.89
C GLU A 495 -0.93 -1.87 10.50
N GLU A 496 -2.22 -1.68 10.71
CA GLU A 496 -3.16 -2.72 11.10
C GLU A 496 -4.06 -3.01 9.89
N LEU A 497 -4.22 -4.27 9.50
CA LEU A 497 -5.02 -4.60 8.32
C LEU A 497 -5.74 -5.94 8.45
N ILE A 498 -6.78 -6.12 7.63
CA ILE A 498 -7.50 -7.38 7.46
C ILE A 498 -7.27 -7.86 6.02
N PRO A 499 -6.42 -8.87 5.78
CA PRO A 499 -6.16 -9.39 4.45
C PRO A 499 -7.40 -10.05 3.83
N GLU A 500 -7.45 -10.05 2.51
CA GLU A 500 -8.41 -10.90 1.78
C GLU A 500 -8.18 -12.39 2.09
N GLY A 501 -9.26 -13.17 2.11
CA GLY A 501 -9.25 -14.61 2.39
C GLY A 501 -9.12 -14.97 3.87
N THR A 502 -9.03 -13.97 4.76
CA THR A 502 -8.90 -14.20 6.20
C THR A 502 -10.25 -14.56 6.83
N SER A 503 -10.26 -15.52 7.75
CA SER A 503 -11.45 -15.83 8.56
C SER A 503 -11.78 -14.67 9.51
N LEU A 504 -13.03 -14.19 9.42
CA LEU A 504 -13.56 -13.07 10.16
C LEU A 504 -14.81 -13.48 10.94
N TYR A 505 -14.82 -13.07 12.20
CA TYR A 505 -15.97 -13.03 13.07
C TYR A 505 -16.68 -11.67 12.93
N VAL A 506 -17.95 -11.68 12.56
CA VAL A 506 -18.79 -10.50 12.38
C VAL A 506 -20.05 -10.62 13.23
N LEU A 507 -20.17 -9.74 14.23
CA LEU A 507 -21.35 -9.60 15.05
C LEU A 507 -22.02 -8.26 14.74
N GLY A 508 -23.19 -8.28 14.10
CA GLY A 508 -23.86 -7.07 13.64
C GLY A 508 -25.36 -7.24 13.40
N SER A 509 -26.00 -6.21 12.85
CA SER A 509 -27.42 -6.25 12.50
C SER A 509 -27.58 -6.49 10.99
N ALA A 510 -28.18 -7.61 10.62
CA ALA A 510 -28.63 -7.88 9.26
C ALA A 510 -29.90 -7.09 8.95
N ARG A 511 -29.91 -6.42 7.79
CA ARG A 511 -31.05 -5.70 7.24
C ARG A 511 -31.17 -6.01 5.74
N PRO A 512 -32.36 -5.88 5.14
CA PRO A 512 -32.50 -6.02 3.69
C PRO A 512 -31.64 -4.96 2.98
N TYR A 513 -30.81 -5.40 2.05
CA TYR A 513 -30.01 -4.54 1.19
C TYR A 513 -30.82 -4.21 -0.06
N LYS A 514 -31.30 -2.97 -0.15
CA LYS A 514 -31.77 -2.42 -1.42
C LYS A 514 -30.55 -1.93 -2.18
N GLU A 515 -30.16 -2.65 -3.22
CA GLU A 515 -29.21 -2.16 -4.20
C GLU A 515 -29.78 -0.82 -4.72
N GLN A 516 -28.99 0.26 -4.68
CA GLN A 516 -29.37 1.53 -5.31
C GLN A 516 -29.35 1.32 -6.83
N SER A 517 -30.31 0.55 -7.34
CA SER A 517 -30.58 0.49 -8.76
C SER A 517 -31.20 1.83 -9.15
N LEU A 518 -30.68 2.45 -10.20
CA LEU A 518 -31.36 3.53 -10.91
C LEU A 518 -32.84 3.20 -11.03
N SER A 519 -33.69 4.17 -10.74
CA SER A 519 -35.12 4.04 -10.94
C SER A 519 -35.42 3.65 -12.38
N LEU A 520 -36.54 2.98 -12.63
CA LEU A 520 -36.92 2.58 -13.99
C LEU A 520 -36.91 3.79 -14.94
N ALA A 521 -37.30 4.98 -14.47
CA ALA A 521 -37.27 6.23 -15.21
C ALA A 521 -35.84 6.73 -15.54
N GLU A 522 -34.87 6.54 -14.63
CA GLU A 522 -33.49 6.92 -14.89
C GLU A 522 -32.83 5.97 -15.91
N ARG A 523 -33.12 4.67 -15.81
CA ARG A 523 -32.63 3.65 -16.76
C ARG A 523 -33.17 3.87 -18.17
N THR A 524 -34.47 4.17 -18.29
CA THR A 524 -35.06 4.50 -19.60
C THR A 524 -34.42 5.76 -20.17
N ARG A 525 -34.13 6.77 -19.34
CA ARG A 525 -33.43 7.98 -19.80
C ARG A 525 -32.01 7.70 -20.28
N GLU A 526 -31.27 6.84 -19.61
CA GLU A 526 -29.92 6.42 -20.05
C GLU A 526 -29.97 5.59 -21.34
N ALA A 527 -30.86 4.60 -21.42
CA ALA A 527 -31.04 3.80 -22.63
C ALA A 527 -31.45 4.65 -23.85
N LEU A 528 -32.30 5.67 -23.64
CA LEU A 528 -32.62 6.65 -24.69
C LEU A 528 -31.43 7.52 -25.07
N ARG A 529 -30.54 7.85 -24.13
CA ARG A 529 -29.30 8.58 -24.44
C ARG A 529 -28.35 7.72 -25.26
N GLU A 530 -28.19 6.45 -24.91
CA GLU A 530 -27.38 5.49 -25.66
C GLU A 530 -27.94 5.28 -27.07
N LEU A 531 -29.26 5.13 -27.21
CA LEU A 531 -29.90 5.03 -28.52
C LEU A 531 -29.63 6.27 -29.39
N LYS A 532 -29.63 7.48 -28.79
CA LYS A 532 -29.27 8.72 -29.51
C LYS A 532 -27.82 8.80 -29.96
N LEU A 533 -26.92 8.08 -29.31
CA LEU A 533 -25.49 8.09 -29.59
C LEU A 533 -25.09 7.07 -30.66
N ASP A 534 -25.96 6.12 -30.99
CA ASP A 534 -25.73 5.07 -31.99
C ASP A 534 -26.58 5.30 -33.25
N PRO A 535 -26.01 5.92 -34.32
CA PRO A 535 -26.71 6.17 -35.57
C PRO A 535 -27.28 4.90 -36.21
N LYS A 536 -26.59 3.76 -36.11
CA LYS A 536 -27.05 2.49 -36.70
C LYS A 536 -28.24 1.90 -35.97
N ALA A 537 -28.38 2.18 -34.67
CA ALA A 537 -29.53 1.76 -33.89
C ALA A 537 -30.75 2.65 -34.16
N LEU A 538 -30.52 3.95 -34.41
CA LEU A 538 -31.54 4.91 -34.87
C LEU A 538 -32.11 4.55 -36.25
N GLU A 539 -31.26 4.16 -37.20
CA GLU A 539 -31.67 3.74 -38.57
C GLU A 539 -32.73 2.60 -38.56
N LYS A 540 -32.79 1.78 -37.51
CA LYS A 540 -33.81 0.72 -37.38
C LYS A 540 -35.23 1.26 -37.20
N TYR A 541 -35.36 2.51 -36.77
CA TYR A 541 -36.62 3.18 -36.51
C TYR A 541 -37.01 4.17 -37.63
N ASP A 542 -36.12 4.39 -38.61
CA ASP A 542 -36.37 5.15 -39.84
C ASP A 542 -37.18 4.27 -40.81
N ARG A 543 -38.50 4.48 -40.86
CA ARG A 543 -39.43 3.67 -41.65
C ARG A 543 -39.58 4.21 -43.07
N ASN A 544 -39.42 5.52 -43.23
CA ASN A 544 -39.59 6.19 -44.51
C ASN A 544 -38.28 6.24 -45.34
N GLY A 545 -37.13 5.91 -44.73
CA GLY A 545 -35.82 5.80 -45.37
C GLY A 545 -35.21 7.15 -45.76
N ASP A 546 -35.66 8.25 -45.15
CA ASP A 546 -35.22 9.61 -45.48
C ASP A 546 -33.95 10.07 -44.72
N GLY A 547 -33.44 9.22 -43.80
CA GLY A 547 -32.26 9.47 -42.99
C GLY A 547 -32.48 10.43 -41.82
N ARG A 548 -33.73 10.79 -41.50
CA ARG A 548 -34.10 11.67 -40.38
C ARG A 548 -35.28 11.09 -39.60
N ILE A 549 -35.10 10.94 -38.28
CA ILE A 549 -36.18 10.44 -37.43
C ILE A 549 -37.20 11.54 -37.14
N ASP A 550 -38.45 11.30 -37.55
CA ASP A 550 -39.58 12.17 -37.25
C ASP A 550 -40.16 11.92 -35.83
N GLU A 551 -41.20 12.68 -35.45
CA GLU A 551 -41.78 12.57 -34.11
C GLU A 551 -42.47 11.22 -33.86
N GLU A 552 -43.08 10.62 -34.88
CA GLU A 552 -43.79 9.34 -34.77
C GLU A 552 -42.81 8.16 -34.67
N GLU A 553 -41.76 8.18 -35.48
CA GLU A 553 -40.66 7.21 -35.46
C GLU A 553 -39.87 7.29 -34.16
N TRP A 554 -39.67 8.51 -33.65
CA TRP A 554 -39.06 8.73 -32.33
C TRP A 554 -39.92 8.17 -31.20
N ASP A 555 -41.25 8.27 -31.29
CA ASP A 555 -42.17 7.72 -30.30
C ASP A 555 -42.20 6.20 -30.27
N LEU A 556 -42.12 5.57 -31.45
CA LEU A 556 -41.94 4.13 -31.58
C LEU A 556 -40.61 3.68 -30.97
N ALA A 557 -39.54 4.43 -31.22
CA ALA A 557 -38.23 4.17 -30.60
C ALA A 557 -38.29 4.30 -29.07
N ARG A 558 -38.97 5.34 -28.55
CA ARG A 558 -39.16 5.53 -27.10
C ARG A 558 -39.93 4.38 -26.46
N ALA A 559 -41.04 3.97 -27.06
CA ALA A 559 -41.87 2.88 -26.57
C ALA A 559 -41.11 1.54 -26.56
N ALA A 560 -40.36 1.25 -27.62
CA ALA A 560 -39.54 0.04 -27.72
C ALA A 560 -38.45 -0.01 -26.64
N VAL A 561 -37.74 1.10 -26.41
CA VAL A 561 -36.71 1.20 -25.36
C VAL A 561 -37.33 1.05 -23.96
N GLN A 562 -38.48 1.68 -23.70
CA GLN A 562 -39.18 1.53 -22.43
C GLN A 562 -39.59 0.08 -22.17
N GLN A 563 -40.14 -0.59 -23.19
CA GLN A 563 -40.54 -1.98 -23.10
C GLN A 563 -39.33 -2.91 -22.90
N GLN A 564 -38.21 -2.64 -23.57
CA GLN A 564 -36.97 -3.39 -23.38
C GLN A 564 -36.43 -3.23 -21.95
N VAL A 565 -36.31 -2.00 -21.45
CA VAL A 565 -35.82 -1.72 -20.09
C VAL A 565 -36.75 -2.34 -19.03
N LEU A 566 -38.06 -2.29 -19.25
CA LEU A 566 -39.04 -2.94 -18.38
C LEU A 566 -38.86 -4.47 -18.39
N ARG A 567 -38.73 -5.09 -19.57
CA ARG A 567 -38.52 -6.53 -19.72
C ARG A 567 -37.23 -6.97 -19.03
N GLU A 568 -36.14 -6.23 -19.22
CA GLU A 568 -34.87 -6.48 -18.52
C GLU A 568 -35.01 -6.33 -17.00
N HIS A 569 -35.75 -5.33 -16.53
CA HIS A 569 -36.03 -5.13 -15.11
C HIS A 569 -36.84 -6.30 -14.51
N LEU A 570 -37.86 -6.77 -15.22
CA LEU A 570 -38.67 -7.93 -14.81
C LEU A 570 -37.83 -9.21 -14.79
N LEU A 571 -37.07 -9.51 -15.87
CA LEU A 571 -36.19 -10.67 -15.94
C LEU A 571 -35.11 -10.65 -14.84
N ARG A 572 -34.60 -9.47 -14.48
CA ARG A 572 -33.63 -9.32 -13.38
C ARG A 572 -34.28 -9.60 -12.03
N ASN A 573 -35.53 -9.18 -11.83
CA ASN A 573 -36.29 -9.46 -10.61
C ASN A 573 -36.72 -10.93 -10.51
N GLU A 574 -37.05 -11.59 -11.63
CA GLU A 574 -37.37 -13.02 -11.67
C GLU A 574 -36.14 -13.90 -11.43
N LYS A 575 -34.98 -13.53 -12.01
CA LYS A 575 -33.69 -14.21 -11.75
C LYS A 575 -33.18 -13.99 -10.33
N ALA A 576 -33.60 -12.91 -9.66
CA ALA A 576 -33.37 -12.73 -8.24
C ALA A 576 -34.30 -13.66 -7.46
N ALA A 577 -33.85 -14.90 -7.22
CA ALA A 577 -34.65 -15.95 -6.59
C ALA A 577 -35.43 -15.43 -5.35
N PRO A 578 -36.74 -15.75 -5.22
CA PRO A 578 -37.64 -15.20 -4.19
C PRO A 578 -37.27 -15.53 -2.72
N GLY A 579 -36.16 -16.22 -2.46
CA GLY A 579 -35.63 -16.52 -1.13
C GLY A 579 -34.29 -15.86 -0.77
N THR A 580 -33.61 -15.17 -1.68
CA THR A 580 -32.34 -14.49 -1.39
C THR A 580 -32.55 -12.99 -1.32
N THR A 581 -33.20 -12.53 -0.24
CA THR A 581 -33.11 -11.11 0.14
C THR A 581 -31.63 -10.84 0.38
N ARG A 582 -30.95 -10.19 -0.57
CA ARG A 582 -29.58 -9.71 -0.40
C ARG A 582 -29.58 -8.90 0.89
N ALA A 583 -28.88 -9.37 1.89
CA ALA A 583 -28.83 -8.73 3.20
C ALA A 583 -27.54 -7.92 3.31
N LEU A 584 -27.57 -6.86 4.11
CA LEU A 584 -26.39 -6.10 4.52
C LEU A 584 -26.26 -6.24 6.02
N VAL A 585 -25.06 -6.59 6.49
CA VAL A 585 -24.73 -6.53 7.90
C VAL A 585 -24.05 -5.20 8.19
N GLY A 586 -24.59 -4.45 9.13
CA GLY A 586 -24.01 -3.19 9.56
C GLY A 586 -24.38 -2.83 10.99
N ARG A 587 -24.10 -1.59 11.38
CA ARG A 587 -24.48 -1.09 12.70
C ARG A 587 -26.00 -1.09 12.88
N SER A 588 -26.46 -1.55 14.04
CA SER A 588 -27.88 -1.46 14.41
C SER A 588 -28.33 0.01 14.55
N CYS A 589 -29.58 0.30 14.19
CA CYS A 589 -30.21 1.61 14.43
C CYS A 589 -30.30 1.95 15.94
N SER A 590 -30.32 0.93 16.80
CA SER A 590 -30.21 1.13 18.25
C SER A 590 -28.74 1.21 18.66
N HIS A 591 -28.33 2.36 19.22
CA HIS A 591 -26.96 2.60 19.69
C HIS A 591 -26.49 1.64 20.81
N THR A 592 -27.39 0.82 21.37
CA THR A 592 -27.12 -0.06 22.51
C THR A 592 -26.54 -1.42 22.12
N ARG A 593 -26.59 -1.80 20.85
CA ARG A 593 -26.09 -3.09 20.36
C ARG A 593 -24.66 -2.98 19.85
N PRO A 594 -23.75 -3.89 20.25
CA PRO A 594 -22.39 -3.87 19.75
C PRO A 594 -22.36 -4.24 18.25
N PHE A 595 -21.44 -3.63 17.51
CA PHE A 595 -21.10 -4.02 16.15
C PHE A 595 -19.60 -4.29 16.14
N ILE A 596 -19.20 -5.54 15.96
CA ILE A 596 -17.82 -6.01 16.11
C ILE A 596 -17.42 -6.77 14.85
N ILE A 597 -16.23 -6.46 14.35
CA ILE A 597 -15.57 -7.20 13.28
C ILE A 597 -14.20 -7.60 13.83
N ALA A 598 -13.91 -8.89 13.94
CA ALA A 598 -12.67 -9.36 14.54
C ALA A 598 -12.06 -10.49 13.70
N GLN A 599 -10.74 -10.46 13.56
CA GLN A 599 -9.98 -11.58 13.03
C GLN A 599 -9.73 -12.59 14.17
N THR A 600 -10.71 -13.44 14.44
CA THR A 600 -10.62 -14.52 15.41
C THR A 600 -11.55 -15.65 15.01
N GLU A 601 -11.16 -16.88 15.30
CA GLU A 601 -11.97 -18.07 15.04
C GLU A 601 -12.93 -18.36 16.21
N SER A 602 -12.71 -17.77 17.39
CA SER A 602 -13.45 -18.11 18.61
C SER A 602 -13.98 -16.89 19.37
N GLU A 603 -15.29 -16.92 19.63
CA GLU A 603 -16.02 -16.00 20.50
C GLU A 603 -15.39 -15.87 21.89
N ALA A 604 -14.80 -16.96 22.41
CA ALA A 604 -14.30 -17.05 23.78
C ALA A 604 -13.20 -16.02 24.10
N HIS A 605 -12.39 -15.63 23.11
CA HIS A 605 -11.34 -14.65 23.30
C HIS A 605 -11.89 -13.21 23.46
N LEU A 606 -13.06 -12.93 22.85
CA LEU A 606 -13.75 -11.65 22.98
C LEU A 606 -14.45 -11.53 24.34
N THR A 607 -15.11 -12.58 24.80
CA THR A 607 -15.92 -12.59 26.04
C THR A 607 -15.05 -12.63 27.30
N ARG A 608 -13.88 -13.28 27.26
CA ARG A 608 -12.96 -13.38 28.42
C ARG A 608 -12.48 -12.02 28.92
N GLY A 609 -12.20 -11.08 28.02
CA GLY A 609 -11.80 -9.72 28.41
C GLY A 609 -12.93 -9.00 29.18
N TYR A 610 -14.17 -9.13 28.72
CA TYR A 610 -15.32 -8.57 29.43
C TYR A 610 -15.58 -9.26 30.77
N ALA A 611 -15.30 -10.56 30.90
CA ALA A 611 -15.42 -11.28 32.15
C ALA A 611 -14.44 -10.77 33.23
N TRP A 612 -13.17 -10.53 32.87
CA TRP A 612 -12.19 -9.95 33.80
C TRP A 612 -12.55 -8.53 34.22
N TRP A 613 -12.95 -7.67 33.26
CA TRP A 613 -13.40 -6.31 33.57
C TRP A 613 -14.65 -6.31 34.45
N MET A 614 -15.60 -7.20 34.20
CA MET A 614 -16.79 -7.37 35.02
C MET A 614 -16.42 -7.79 36.45
N ALA A 615 -15.54 -8.79 36.61
CA ALA A 615 -15.07 -9.25 37.92
C ALA A 615 -14.34 -8.13 38.68
N ALA A 616 -13.45 -7.39 38.01
CA ALA A 616 -12.74 -6.26 38.60
C ALA A 616 -13.70 -5.13 39.02
N LEU A 617 -14.69 -4.79 38.19
CA LEU A 617 -15.68 -3.76 38.51
C LEU A 617 -16.58 -4.19 39.68
N PHE A 618 -17.01 -5.44 39.75
CA PHE A 618 -17.80 -5.92 40.89
C PHE A 618 -16.97 -6.03 42.17
N ALA A 619 -15.71 -6.43 42.09
CA ALA A 619 -14.79 -6.43 43.24
C ALA A 619 -14.55 -5.00 43.76
N ALA A 620 -14.32 -4.04 42.85
CA ALA A 620 -14.19 -2.62 43.20
C ALA A 620 -15.50 -2.08 43.80
N ALA A 621 -16.66 -2.42 43.25
CA ALA A 621 -17.97 -2.02 43.75
C ALA A 621 -18.23 -2.56 45.16
N LEU A 622 -17.87 -3.81 45.43
CA LEU A 622 -17.97 -4.42 46.74
C LEU A 622 -17.02 -3.75 47.73
N GLY A 623 -15.78 -3.49 47.33
CA GLY A 623 -14.80 -2.79 48.18
C GLY A 623 -15.25 -1.38 48.57
N THR A 624 -15.76 -0.60 47.62
CA THR A 624 -16.29 0.75 47.91
C THR A 624 -17.61 0.72 48.67
N ALA A 625 -18.45 -0.29 48.47
CA ALA A 625 -19.67 -0.49 49.26
C ALA A 625 -19.36 -0.80 50.73
N VAL A 626 -18.41 -1.71 50.99
CA VAL A 626 -17.98 -2.04 52.35
C VAL A 626 -17.35 -0.82 53.03
N TRP A 627 -16.57 -0.03 52.28
CA TRP A 627 -16.00 1.22 52.78
C TRP A 627 -17.09 2.26 53.10
N ALA A 628 -18.09 2.41 52.24
CA ALA A 628 -19.25 3.27 52.48
C ALA A 628 -19.98 2.86 53.77
N LEU A 629 -20.27 1.57 53.92
CA LEU A 629 -20.97 1.01 55.08
C LEU A 629 -20.18 1.25 56.38
N LYS A 630 -18.86 1.05 56.34
CA LYS A 630 -17.97 1.30 57.47
C LYS A 630 -18.01 2.77 57.90
N GLN A 631 -18.00 3.72 56.95
CA GLN A 631 -18.07 5.14 57.27
C GLN A 631 -19.44 5.54 57.85
N ILE A 632 -20.52 4.99 57.31
CA ILE A 632 -21.88 5.23 57.84
C ILE A 632 -21.99 4.71 59.27
N LEU A 633 -21.48 3.50 59.56
CA LEU A 633 -21.48 2.92 60.90
C LEU A 633 -20.59 3.70 61.89
N LEU A 634 -19.44 4.20 61.44
CA LEU A 634 -18.56 5.05 62.24
C LEU A 634 -19.11 6.47 62.48
N GLY A 635 -20.03 6.94 61.63
CA GLY A 635 -20.72 8.22 61.82
C GLY A 635 -22.01 8.12 62.66
N LEU A 636 -22.49 6.91 62.94
CA LEU A 636 -23.66 6.64 63.78
C LEU A 636 -23.29 6.39 65.25
N ASN A 637 -22.06 5.96 65.51
CA ASN A 637 -21.43 5.92 66.84
C ASN A 637 -20.76 7.26 67.15
#